data_AF-A0A1C3KBB3-F1
#
_entry.id   AF-A0A1C3KBB3-F1
#
_cell.length_a   1.000
_cell.length_b   1.000
_cell.length_c   1.000
_cell.angle_alpha   90.00
_cell.angle_beta   90.00
_cell.angle_gamma   90.00
#
_symmetry.space_group_name_H-M   'P 1'
#
loop_
_entity.id
_entity.type
_entity.pdbx_description
1 polymer ?
#
loop_
_entity_poly.entity_id
_entity_poly.type
_entity_poly.pdbx_seq_one_letter_code
_entity_poly.pdbx_strand_id
1 'polypeptide(L)'
;MKNVEKDVNHIKEFIQTFYFAKNVEIVIDESSLKKLNKTLKENNTTSINLYSCYAIWLCMNEIYPSWFDISIHPAQFDSEFDAYECLLKYLNEYHENKFERMIKKIIENLMGLTVNEFIDIYSLVILAALVSDEKQRHVNNILSLNHETQKYIHNIVEILDKEENVNKETKLATDDPTNDAESFNESMKNEIKQLKEKVKYLEMENENLNSSLTEQNKINEEKNEKMNNLQKQINTAIEKTKNQYIAQIEEQEKKIHELQNIIEKQNKDKSYTENNLKNKIKELEDEQNILKQENSNIENLQNKINMYKEKLDSLITVQNINKELEDKLKNNTQKMVDMENEIEKLKQESNNIKIYKDKCADLDSTLVNTKKENEKLMQDVEEKNKTIQKLKNNLEAKNQSYDMLKKEQNFDKINIGLSNVDQTEELIRLKKENENLKKQVGSNSNQEIDKVKELESEIDDLKRVNKKLEDKISENMDRGYTNNEVLLKEKYEKSLKEIENKRKEMDDKQKEIEANRKEIDAKQKEIEENRKEIDAKQKEIEEKREKIKELAEANENMKTQMCSIQGNADAAINEKIIKLEAELLMEKKNCGHIEDTTKNKLSKEFNSALQIFKEQLQIREKETEYYRDALKTQIDIYKDEQKLLSDIIHSLGLKYKQLQTYNLSLRNEITGIKLRAQTCAEPGKK
;
A
#
# COMPACT_ATOMS: atom_id res chain seq x y z
N MET A 1 -67.78 -13.79 0.33
CA MET A 1 -66.57 -13.20 0.94
C MET A 1 -66.19 -13.92 2.22
N LYS A 2 -66.74 -13.64 3.42
CA LYS A 2 -66.25 -14.27 4.67
C LYS A 2 -66.15 -15.81 4.71
N ASN A 3 -67.02 -16.56 4.02
CA ASN A 3 -66.84 -18.02 3.86
C ASN A 3 -65.75 -18.32 2.83
N VAL A 4 -65.88 -17.84 1.59
CA VAL A 4 -64.90 -18.03 0.49
C VAL A 4 -63.44 -17.81 0.91
N GLU A 5 -63.14 -16.74 1.65
CA GLU A 5 -61.79 -16.46 2.15
C GLU A 5 -61.33 -17.49 3.20
N LYS A 6 -62.24 -17.97 4.06
CA LYS A 6 -61.96 -19.05 5.02
C LYS A 6 -61.74 -20.38 4.29
N ASP A 7 -62.56 -20.66 3.28
CA ASP A 7 -62.55 -21.87 2.46
C ASP A 7 -61.22 -21.99 1.67
N VAL A 8 -60.74 -20.89 1.07
CA VAL A 8 -59.42 -20.83 0.43
C VAL A 8 -58.28 -21.00 1.44
N ASN A 9 -58.40 -20.43 2.66
CA ASN A 9 -57.39 -20.65 3.69
C ASN A 9 -57.32 -22.11 4.16
N HIS A 10 -58.45 -22.81 4.28
CA HIS A 10 -58.47 -24.26 4.54
C HIS A 10 -57.79 -25.06 3.40
N ILE A 11 -58.02 -24.69 2.13
CA ILE A 11 -57.33 -25.29 0.98
C ILE A 11 -55.82 -25.03 1.03
N LYS A 12 -55.40 -23.81 1.39
CA LYS A 12 -53.98 -23.47 1.57
C LYS A 12 -53.34 -24.29 2.70
N GLU A 13 -54.00 -24.43 3.85
CA GLU A 13 -53.53 -25.30 4.94
C GLU A 13 -53.35 -26.76 4.47
N PHE A 14 -54.29 -27.29 3.68
CA PHE A 14 -54.16 -28.63 3.09
C PHE A 14 -52.95 -28.75 2.16
N ILE A 15 -52.75 -27.80 1.24
CA ILE A 15 -51.64 -27.85 0.28
C ILE A 15 -50.29 -27.65 0.99
N GLN A 16 -50.24 -26.91 2.10
CA GLN A 16 -49.05 -26.82 2.95
C GLN A 16 -48.59 -28.17 3.56
N THR A 17 -49.42 -29.22 3.52
CA THR A 17 -49.00 -30.58 3.94
C THR A 17 -48.16 -31.33 2.90
N PHE A 18 -48.13 -30.86 1.65
CA PHE A 18 -47.38 -31.47 0.56
C PHE A 18 -45.86 -31.28 0.75
N TYR A 19 -45.07 -32.20 0.20
CA TYR A 19 -43.60 -32.15 0.31
C TYR A 19 -43.02 -30.95 -0.43
N PHE A 20 -43.54 -30.58 -1.61
CA PHE A 20 -43.06 -29.40 -2.33
C PHE A 20 -43.26 -28.09 -1.53
N ALA A 21 -44.35 -28.00 -0.76
CA ALA A 21 -44.71 -26.82 0.01
C ALA A 21 -43.81 -26.55 1.23
N LYS A 22 -42.95 -27.50 1.62
CA LYS A 22 -42.02 -27.32 2.76
C LYS A 22 -40.91 -26.29 2.51
N ASN A 23 -40.59 -26.03 1.25
CA ASN A 23 -39.49 -25.17 0.83
C ASN A 23 -39.96 -23.93 0.05
N VAL A 24 -41.28 -23.68 -0.05
CA VAL A 24 -41.85 -22.63 -0.91
C VAL A 24 -43.03 -21.95 -0.22
N GLU A 25 -43.11 -20.63 -0.31
CA GLU A 25 -44.20 -19.86 0.29
C GLU A 25 -45.46 -19.88 -0.61
N ILE A 26 -46.58 -20.40 -0.10
CA ILE A 26 -47.86 -20.38 -0.83
C ILE A 26 -48.57 -19.05 -0.61
N VAL A 27 -48.69 -18.26 -1.67
CA VAL A 27 -49.33 -16.94 -1.70
C VAL A 27 -50.75 -17.05 -2.26
N ILE A 28 -51.66 -16.21 -1.77
CA ILE A 28 -53.00 -16.03 -2.32
C ILE A 28 -53.04 -14.61 -2.88
N ASP A 29 -52.87 -14.45 -4.20
CA ASP A 29 -52.98 -13.15 -4.88
C ASP A 29 -54.04 -13.19 -5.98
N GLU A 30 -55.19 -12.59 -5.71
CA GLU A 30 -56.30 -12.44 -6.67
C GLU A 30 -55.94 -11.50 -7.84
N SER A 31 -54.86 -10.70 -7.76
CA SER A 31 -54.40 -9.87 -8.88
C SER A 31 -53.92 -10.71 -10.07
N SER A 32 -53.49 -11.95 -9.84
CA SER A 32 -53.11 -12.91 -10.90
C SER A 32 -54.30 -13.40 -11.71
N LEU A 33 -55.51 -13.47 -11.13
CA LEU A 33 -56.73 -13.86 -11.86
C LEU A 33 -57.02 -12.91 -13.04
N LYS A 34 -56.59 -11.65 -12.96
CA LYS A 34 -56.71 -10.63 -14.02
C LYS A 34 -55.55 -10.65 -15.03
N LYS A 35 -54.55 -11.53 -14.86
CA LYS A 35 -53.27 -11.53 -15.60
C LYS A 35 -53.02 -12.79 -16.46
N LEU A 36 -54.02 -13.67 -16.64
CA LEU A 36 -53.97 -14.94 -17.41
C LEU A 36 -53.34 -14.88 -18.83
N ASN A 37 -53.11 -13.69 -19.37
CA ASN A 37 -52.56 -13.43 -20.71
C ASN A 37 -51.02 -13.33 -20.77
N LYS A 38 -50.27 -13.74 -19.74
CA LYS A 38 -48.79 -13.77 -19.78
C LYS A 38 -48.22 -15.04 -19.17
N THR A 39 -47.52 -15.82 -20.00
CA THR A 39 -46.67 -16.94 -19.57
C THR A 39 -45.65 -16.52 -18.52
N LEU A 40 -45.90 -16.90 -17.27
CA LEU A 40 -44.90 -16.88 -16.21
C LEU A 40 -43.99 -18.09 -16.40
N LYS A 41 -42.80 -17.87 -16.98
CA LYS A 41 -41.71 -18.86 -16.99
C LYS A 41 -41.06 -18.93 -15.60
N GLU A 42 -41.82 -19.39 -14.61
CA GLU A 42 -41.40 -19.53 -13.22
C GLU A 42 -40.69 -20.87 -12.95
N ASN A 43 -39.48 -20.98 -13.48
CA ASN A 43 -38.51 -21.95 -12.97
C ASN A 43 -37.72 -21.27 -11.83
N ASN A 44 -37.96 -21.68 -10.58
CA ASN A 44 -37.31 -21.23 -9.34
C ASN A 44 -37.81 -19.92 -8.70
N THR A 45 -39.12 -19.78 -8.48
CA THR A 45 -39.67 -18.79 -7.52
C THR A 45 -39.77 -19.37 -6.10
N THR A 46 -39.33 -18.62 -5.10
CA THR A 46 -39.46 -18.95 -3.66
C THR A 46 -40.90 -18.82 -3.14
N SER A 47 -41.83 -18.40 -3.99
CA SER A 47 -43.24 -18.17 -3.69
C SER A 47 -44.11 -18.63 -4.85
N ILE A 48 -45.14 -19.44 -4.59
CA ILE A 48 -46.10 -19.94 -5.59
C ILE A 48 -47.48 -19.36 -5.29
N ASN A 49 -48.18 -18.82 -6.30
CA ASN A 49 -49.56 -18.39 -6.16
C ASN A 49 -50.51 -19.60 -6.29
N LEU A 50 -51.42 -19.75 -5.33
CA LEU A 50 -52.47 -20.77 -5.32
C LEU A 50 -53.37 -20.72 -6.57
N TYR A 51 -53.59 -19.54 -7.15
CA TYR A 51 -54.38 -19.34 -8.36
C TYR A 51 -53.55 -19.48 -9.66
N SER A 52 -52.52 -20.32 -9.67
CA SER A 52 -51.71 -20.61 -10.86
C SER A 52 -51.89 -22.06 -11.32
N CYS A 53 -51.81 -22.28 -12.64
CA CYS A 53 -51.81 -23.62 -13.23
C CYS A 53 -50.64 -24.48 -12.72
N TYR A 54 -49.52 -23.84 -12.38
CA TYR A 54 -48.33 -24.48 -11.80
C TYR A 54 -48.58 -25.04 -10.40
N ALA A 55 -49.33 -24.34 -9.54
CA ALA A 55 -49.72 -24.87 -8.23
C ALA A 55 -50.59 -26.13 -8.36
N ILE A 56 -51.55 -26.14 -9.29
CA ILE A 56 -52.40 -27.31 -9.55
C ILE A 56 -51.58 -28.49 -10.09
N TRP A 57 -50.69 -28.24 -11.07
CA TRP A 57 -49.79 -29.27 -11.59
C TRP A 57 -48.88 -29.85 -10.48
N LEU A 58 -48.30 -29.03 -9.61
CA LEU A 58 -47.48 -29.51 -8.49
C LEU A 58 -48.25 -30.41 -7.52
N CYS A 59 -49.48 -30.01 -7.14
CA CYS A 59 -50.34 -30.85 -6.31
C CYS A 59 -50.64 -32.19 -6.98
N MET A 60 -51.04 -32.19 -8.25
CA MET A 60 -51.42 -33.41 -8.97
C MET A 60 -50.21 -34.30 -9.31
N ASN A 61 -49.04 -33.73 -9.61
CA ASN A 61 -47.79 -34.45 -9.79
C ASN A 61 -47.28 -35.08 -8.48
N GLU A 62 -47.53 -34.49 -7.31
CA GLU A 62 -47.22 -35.16 -6.02
C GLU A 62 -48.24 -36.25 -5.66
N ILE A 63 -49.51 -36.11 -6.07
CA ILE A 63 -50.55 -37.14 -5.88
C ILE A 63 -50.32 -38.35 -6.81
N TYR A 64 -49.99 -38.10 -8.08
CA TYR A 64 -49.82 -39.15 -9.08
C TYR A 64 -48.81 -38.74 -10.19
N PRO A 65 -47.48 -38.88 -9.92
CA PRO A 65 -46.43 -38.39 -10.83
C PRO A 65 -46.45 -39.03 -12.23
N SER A 66 -47.02 -40.22 -12.38
CA SER A 66 -47.02 -40.98 -13.65
C SER A 66 -48.16 -40.56 -14.60
N TRP A 67 -49.15 -39.80 -14.12
CA TRP A 67 -50.27 -39.29 -14.91
C TRP A 67 -50.14 -37.77 -15.11
N PHE A 68 -49.62 -37.06 -14.11
CA PHE A 68 -49.33 -35.63 -14.18
C PHE A 68 -47.84 -35.36 -14.40
N ASP A 69 -47.27 -35.98 -15.43
CA ASP A 69 -45.83 -35.93 -15.70
C ASP A 69 -45.36 -34.58 -16.29
N ILE A 70 -44.09 -34.51 -16.69
CA ILE A 70 -43.47 -33.29 -17.23
C ILE A 70 -43.95 -32.89 -18.63
N SER A 71 -44.69 -33.76 -19.34
CA SER A 71 -45.24 -33.46 -20.66
C SER A 71 -46.44 -32.51 -20.59
N ILE A 72 -47.20 -32.55 -19.49
CA ILE A 72 -48.31 -31.64 -19.21
C ILE A 72 -47.92 -30.50 -18.25
N HIS A 73 -46.62 -30.30 -18.01
CA HIS A 73 -46.12 -29.21 -17.19
C HIS A 73 -46.47 -27.84 -17.81
N PRO A 74 -46.98 -26.85 -17.07
CA PRO A 74 -47.44 -25.58 -17.64
C PRO A 74 -46.44 -24.81 -18.53
N ALA A 75 -45.14 -24.93 -18.27
CA ALA A 75 -44.10 -24.33 -19.10
C ALA A 75 -43.93 -24.96 -20.51
N GLN A 76 -44.66 -26.04 -20.84
CA GLN A 76 -44.73 -26.62 -22.19
C GLN A 76 -45.76 -25.91 -23.10
N PHE A 77 -46.62 -25.04 -22.54
CA PHE A 77 -47.69 -24.37 -23.25
C PHE A 77 -47.36 -22.89 -23.52
N ASP A 78 -47.77 -22.40 -24.69
CA ASP A 78 -47.56 -20.99 -25.10
C ASP A 78 -48.51 -20.01 -24.39
N SER A 79 -49.58 -20.49 -23.75
CA SER A 79 -50.49 -19.69 -22.93
C SER A 79 -50.88 -20.40 -21.63
N GLU A 80 -51.21 -19.62 -20.60
CA GLU A 80 -51.70 -20.17 -19.33
C GLU A 80 -53.07 -20.84 -19.49
N PHE A 81 -53.90 -20.32 -20.41
CA PHE A 81 -55.21 -20.88 -20.77
C PHE A 81 -55.09 -22.32 -21.29
N ASP A 82 -54.17 -22.59 -22.22
CA ASP A 82 -53.99 -23.92 -22.80
C ASP A 82 -53.50 -24.92 -21.74
N ALA A 83 -52.63 -24.47 -20.83
CA ALA A 83 -52.19 -25.26 -19.68
C ALA A 83 -53.37 -25.60 -18.74
N TYR A 84 -54.24 -24.64 -18.40
CA TYR A 84 -55.45 -24.89 -17.61
C TYR A 84 -56.40 -25.86 -18.31
N GLU A 85 -56.71 -25.66 -19.59
CA GLU A 85 -57.61 -26.54 -20.33
C GLU A 85 -57.07 -27.97 -20.39
N CYS A 86 -55.76 -28.14 -20.58
CA CYS A 86 -55.11 -29.45 -20.56
C CYS A 86 -55.17 -30.09 -19.17
N LEU A 87 -54.75 -29.39 -18.11
CA LEU A 87 -54.76 -29.92 -16.74
C LEU A 87 -56.15 -30.33 -16.28
N LEU A 88 -57.19 -29.55 -16.61
CA LEU A 88 -58.57 -29.85 -16.25
C LEU A 88 -59.13 -31.06 -17.01
N LYS A 89 -58.75 -31.27 -18.28
CA LYS A 89 -59.09 -32.50 -19.01
C LYS A 89 -58.44 -33.74 -18.37
N TYR A 90 -57.14 -33.68 -18.08
CA TYR A 90 -56.43 -34.77 -17.40
C TYR A 90 -56.97 -35.06 -15.99
N LEU A 91 -57.44 -34.05 -15.27
CA LEU A 91 -58.12 -34.19 -13.99
C LEU A 91 -59.51 -34.84 -14.14
N ASN A 92 -60.26 -34.52 -15.19
CA ASN A 92 -61.54 -35.16 -15.49
C ASN A 92 -61.36 -36.64 -15.85
N GLU A 93 -60.35 -36.95 -16.67
CA GLU A 93 -60.01 -38.32 -17.05
C GLU A 93 -59.52 -39.16 -15.86
N TYR A 94 -58.71 -38.58 -14.96
CA TYR A 94 -58.30 -39.21 -13.70
C TYR A 94 -59.50 -39.58 -12.80
N HIS A 95 -60.55 -38.75 -12.81
CA HIS A 95 -61.81 -39.00 -12.11
C HIS A 95 -62.85 -39.78 -12.94
N GLU A 96 -62.42 -40.50 -13.99
CA GLU A 96 -63.27 -41.32 -14.88
C GLU A 96 -64.48 -40.56 -15.47
N ASN A 97 -64.36 -39.25 -15.68
CA ASN A 97 -65.41 -38.31 -16.11
C ASN A 97 -66.61 -38.15 -15.14
N LYS A 98 -66.51 -38.62 -13.88
CA LYS A 98 -67.59 -38.50 -12.88
C LYS A 98 -68.07 -37.06 -12.64
N PHE A 99 -67.15 -36.10 -12.77
CA PHE A 99 -67.39 -34.67 -12.52
C PHE A 99 -67.40 -33.82 -13.80
N GLU A 100 -67.65 -34.42 -14.97
CA GLU A 100 -67.62 -33.75 -16.28
C GLU A 100 -68.48 -32.47 -16.30
N ARG A 101 -69.64 -32.47 -15.64
CA ARG A 101 -70.52 -31.29 -15.56
C ARG A 101 -69.89 -30.11 -14.83
N MET A 102 -69.13 -30.36 -13.78
CA MET A 102 -68.41 -29.33 -13.02
C MET A 102 -67.21 -28.82 -13.82
N ILE A 103 -66.39 -29.73 -14.33
CA ILE A 103 -65.17 -29.38 -15.07
C ILE A 103 -65.50 -28.65 -16.38
N LYS A 104 -66.53 -29.09 -17.12
CA LYS A 104 -66.97 -28.42 -18.34
C LYS A 104 -67.43 -26.98 -18.11
N LYS A 105 -68.17 -26.73 -17.02
CA LYS A 105 -68.57 -25.37 -16.61
C LYS A 105 -67.36 -24.48 -16.32
N ILE A 106 -66.31 -25.03 -15.71
CA ILE A 106 -65.05 -24.32 -15.44
C ILE A 106 -64.30 -24.05 -16.76
N ILE A 107 -64.20 -25.04 -17.65
CA ILE A 107 -63.59 -24.89 -19.00
C ILE A 107 -64.31 -23.80 -19.81
N GLU A 108 -65.64 -23.76 -19.78
CA GLU A 108 -66.46 -22.74 -20.45
C GLU A 108 -66.26 -21.31 -19.90
N ASN A 109 -65.68 -21.14 -18.70
CA ASN A 109 -65.43 -19.83 -18.06
C ASN A 109 -63.93 -19.52 -17.81
N LEU A 110 -62.99 -20.22 -18.47
CA LEU A 110 -61.54 -20.06 -18.28
C LEU A 110 -61.03 -18.60 -18.43
N MET A 111 -61.67 -17.78 -19.26
CA MET A 111 -61.31 -16.37 -19.48
C MET A 111 -61.59 -15.44 -18.29
N GLY A 112 -62.29 -15.93 -17.26
CA GLY A 112 -62.77 -15.12 -16.12
C GLY A 112 -62.91 -15.93 -14.83
N LEU A 113 -61.98 -16.87 -14.59
CA LEU A 113 -62.02 -17.75 -13.41
C LEU A 113 -62.15 -16.96 -12.10
N THR A 114 -63.14 -17.35 -11.32
CA THR A 114 -63.43 -16.80 -10.00
C THR A 114 -62.83 -17.68 -8.90
N VAL A 115 -62.68 -17.12 -7.70
CA VAL A 115 -62.20 -17.85 -6.52
C VAL A 115 -63.04 -19.11 -6.22
N ASN A 116 -64.35 -19.07 -6.50
CA ASN A 116 -65.22 -20.23 -6.32
C ASN A 116 -64.87 -21.38 -7.28
N GLU A 117 -64.51 -21.08 -8.53
CA GLU A 117 -64.12 -22.11 -9.50
C GLU A 117 -62.76 -22.71 -9.13
N PHE A 118 -61.85 -21.93 -8.53
CA PHE A 118 -60.63 -22.49 -7.93
C PHE A 118 -60.93 -23.36 -6.69
N ILE A 119 -61.92 -23.02 -5.88
CA ILE A 119 -62.40 -23.90 -4.79
C ILE A 119 -62.94 -25.21 -5.38
N ASP A 120 -63.72 -25.17 -6.46
CA ASP A 120 -64.22 -26.36 -7.15
C ASP A 120 -63.06 -27.23 -7.69
N ILE A 121 -62.06 -26.63 -8.37
CA ILE A 121 -60.85 -27.33 -8.84
C ILE A 121 -60.09 -27.97 -7.68
N TYR A 122 -59.79 -27.22 -6.60
CA TYR A 122 -59.04 -27.76 -5.47
C TYR A 122 -59.85 -28.79 -4.67
N SER A 123 -61.18 -28.75 -4.70
CA SER A 123 -62.04 -29.80 -4.14
C SER A 123 -61.85 -31.13 -4.89
N LEU A 124 -61.73 -31.09 -6.22
CA LEU A 124 -61.39 -32.25 -7.05
C LEU A 124 -59.95 -32.74 -6.85
N VAL A 125 -59.00 -31.85 -6.55
CA VAL A 125 -57.61 -32.19 -6.17
C VAL A 125 -57.57 -32.87 -4.80
N ILE A 126 -58.32 -32.36 -3.82
CA ILE A 126 -58.48 -32.98 -2.48
C ILE A 126 -59.07 -34.39 -2.63
N LEU A 127 -60.11 -34.55 -3.45
CA LEU A 127 -60.70 -35.87 -3.73
C LEU A 127 -59.68 -36.80 -4.40
N ALA A 128 -58.90 -36.31 -5.37
CA ALA A 128 -57.85 -37.10 -6.02
C ALA A 128 -56.79 -37.61 -5.03
N ALA A 129 -56.37 -36.77 -4.07
CA ALA A 129 -55.44 -37.15 -3.01
C ALA A 129 -56.00 -38.22 -2.05
N LEU A 130 -57.32 -38.23 -1.82
CA LEU A 130 -58.00 -39.20 -0.97
C LEU A 130 -58.29 -40.54 -1.68
N VAL A 131 -58.35 -40.54 -3.01
CA VAL A 131 -58.59 -41.73 -3.85
C VAL A 131 -57.29 -42.39 -4.31
N SER A 132 -56.15 -41.68 -4.30
CA SER A 132 -54.85 -42.16 -4.78
C SER A 132 -54.31 -43.40 -4.05
N ASP A 133 -53.32 -44.06 -4.67
CA ASP A 133 -52.60 -45.19 -4.06
C ASP A 133 -51.93 -44.82 -2.72
N GLU A 134 -51.51 -43.55 -2.58
CA GLU A 134 -50.89 -43.01 -1.37
C GLU A 134 -51.90 -42.37 -0.38
N LYS A 135 -53.21 -42.62 -0.54
CA LYS A 135 -54.28 -42.03 0.29
C LYS A 135 -54.04 -42.09 1.79
N GLN A 136 -53.43 -43.15 2.33
CA GLN A 136 -53.13 -43.25 3.76
C GLN A 136 -52.18 -42.13 4.23
N ARG A 137 -51.20 -41.73 3.39
CA ARG A 137 -50.30 -40.60 3.67
C ARG A 137 -51.07 -39.28 3.67
N HIS A 138 -51.91 -39.05 2.67
CA HIS A 138 -52.71 -37.82 2.56
C HIS A 138 -53.76 -37.73 3.68
N VAL A 139 -54.39 -38.83 4.08
CA VAL A 139 -55.28 -38.90 5.25
C VAL A 139 -54.53 -38.59 6.55
N ASN A 140 -53.36 -39.17 6.77
CA ASN A 140 -52.54 -38.87 7.97
C ASN A 140 -52.11 -37.39 8.00
N ASN A 141 -51.78 -36.81 6.86
CA ASN A 141 -51.50 -35.38 6.73
C ASN A 141 -52.74 -34.53 7.08
N ILE A 142 -53.92 -34.87 6.56
CA ILE A 142 -55.19 -34.18 6.88
C ILE A 142 -55.50 -34.26 8.39
N LEU A 143 -55.28 -35.40 9.03
CA LEU A 143 -55.48 -35.59 10.47
C LEU A 143 -54.53 -34.74 11.35
N SER A 144 -53.45 -34.20 10.77
CA SER A 144 -52.55 -33.25 11.44
C SER A 144 -52.97 -31.77 11.32
N LEU A 145 -53.95 -31.46 10.47
CA LEU A 145 -54.49 -30.11 10.27
C LEU A 145 -55.44 -29.67 11.38
N ASN A 146 -55.79 -28.39 11.41
CA ASN A 146 -56.80 -27.84 12.31
C ASN A 146 -58.16 -28.55 12.16
N HIS A 147 -58.88 -28.73 13.27
CA HIS A 147 -60.20 -29.40 13.29
C HIS A 147 -61.23 -28.67 12.40
N GLU A 148 -61.15 -27.35 12.24
CA GLU A 148 -62.02 -26.63 11.30
C GLU A 148 -61.72 -27.02 9.84
N THR A 149 -60.44 -27.10 9.48
CA THR A 149 -59.94 -27.53 8.16
C THR A 149 -60.27 -28.99 7.86
N GLN A 150 -60.12 -29.89 8.84
CA GLN A 150 -60.56 -31.29 8.73
C GLN A 150 -62.07 -31.38 8.46
N LYS A 151 -62.88 -30.60 9.19
CA LYS A 151 -64.34 -30.56 8.99
C LYS A 151 -64.73 -29.99 7.62
N TYR A 152 -64.00 -29.00 7.13
CA TYR A 152 -64.19 -28.44 5.79
C TYR A 152 -63.88 -29.46 4.69
N ILE A 153 -62.74 -30.18 4.80
CA ILE A 153 -62.36 -31.26 3.87
C ILE A 153 -63.40 -32.39 3.88
N HIS A 154 -63.89 -32.79 5.05
CA HIS A 154 -64.94 -33.80 5.16
C HIS A 154 -66.25 -33.36 4.46
N ASN A 155 -66.63 -32.10 4.62
CA ASN A 155 -67.81 -31.52 3.97
C ASN A 155 -67.65 -31.41 2.44
N ILE A 156 -66.45 -31.17 1.91
CA ILE A 156 -66.17 -31.25 0.46
C ILE A 156 -66.49 -32.65 -0.07
N VAL A 157 -65.96 -33.70 0.58
CA VAL A 157 -66.17 -35.09 0.15
C VAL A 157 -67.67 -35.43 0.19
N GLU A 158 -68.37 -35.06 1.27
CA GLU A 158 -69.82 -35.30 1.40
C GLU A 158 -70.67 -34.56 0.35
N ILE A 159 -70.18 -33.42 -0.18
CA ILE A 159 -70.85 -32.67 -1.27
C ILE A 159 -70.60 -33.35 -2.62
N LEU A 160 -69.35 -33.72 -2.92
CA LEU A 160 -68.98 -34.37 -4.18
C LEU A 160 -69.63 -35.77 -4.32
N ASP A 161 -69.71 -36.54 -3.23
CA ASP A 161 -70.43 -37.83 -3.20
C ASP A 161 -71.94 -37.67 -3.49
N LYS A 162 -72.54 -36.52 -3.14
CA LYS A 162 -73.95 -36.23 -3.46
C LYS A 162 -74.14 -35.85 -4.93
N GLU A 163 -73.19 -35.15 -5.54
CA GLU A 163 -73.23 -34.85 -6.97
C GLU A 163 -73.08 -36.11 -7.85
N GLU A 164 -72.30 -37.12 -7.44
CA GLU A 164 -72.20 -38.41 -8.13
C GLU A 164 -73.58 -39.11 -8.26
N ASN A 165 -74.45 -38.97 -7.24
CA ASN A 165 -75.74 -39.66 -7.18
C ASN A 165 -76.86 -39.01 -8.01
N VAL A 166 -76.78 -37.71 -8.31
CA VAL A 166 -77.84 -36.98 -9.06
C VAL A 166 -77.92 -37.40 -10.54
N ASN A 167 -76.87 -38.03 -11.07
CA ASN A 167 -76.79 -38.42 -12.48
C ASN A 167 -77.52 -39.75 -12.85
N LYS A 168 -78.30 -40.37 -11.94
CA LYS A 168 -78.82 -41.75 -12.15
C LYS A 168 -80.34 -41.97 -12.23
N GLU A 169 -81.22 -41.03 -11.87
CA GLU A 169 -82.67 -41.31 -11.85
C GLU A 169 -83.57 -40.25 -12.52
N THR A 170 -84.29 -40.65 -13.58
CA THR A 170 -85.61 -40.08 -13.94
C THR A 170 -86.29 -40.88 -15.07
N LYS A 171 -87.40 -41.61 -14.78
CA LYS A 171 -88.45 -41.97 -15.76
C LYS A 171 -89.66 -42.73 -15.15
N LEU A 172 -90.88 -42.31 -15.54
CA LEU A 172 -92.16 -43.06 -15.53
C LEU A 172 -92.78 -43.38 -14.14
N ALA A 173 -94.11 -43.47 -13.93
CA ALA A 173 -95.31 -43.26 -14.76
C ALA A 173 -96.55 -42.91 -13.88
N THR A 174 -97.72 -42.67 -14.49
CA THR A 174 -99.05 -42.52 -13.85
C THR A 174 -100.12 -43.24 -14.65
N ASP A 175 -101.12 -43.87 -14.03
CA ASP A 175 -102.48 -44.10 -14.58
C ASP A 175 -103.50 -44.56 -13.50
N ASP A 176 -104.78 -44.23 -13.74
CA ASP A 176 -106.03 -44.57 -12.99
C ASP A 176 -106.66 -45.87 -13.59
N PRO A 177 -107.71 -46.60 -13.05
CA PRO A 177 -109.13 -46.13 -13.17
C PRO A 177 -110.30 -46.80 -12.33
N THR A 178 -111.46 -46.12 -12.28
CA THR A 178 -112.91 -46.52 -12.40
C THR A 178 -113.62 -47.73 -11.70
N ASN A 179 -114.70 -47.39 -10.96
CA ASN A 179 -116.13 -47.84 -10.93
C ASN A 179 -116.66 -49.18 -11.54
N ASP A 180 -117.70 -49.79 -10.92
CA ASP A 180 -119.13 -49.73 -11.38
C ASP A 180 -120.16 -50.48 -10.48
N ALA A 181 -121.46 -50.32 -10.76
CA ALA A 181 -122.63 -50.76 -9.96
C ALA A 181 -123.69 -51.51 -10.85
N GLU A 182 -124.95 -51.87 -10.47
CA GLU A 182 -125.85 -51.55 -9.35
C GLU A 182 -127.03 -52.58 -9.25
N SER A 183 -127.92 -52.53 -8.22
CA SER A 183 -129.27 -53.16 -8.23
C SER A 183 -130.17 -52.68 -7.06
N PHE A 184 -130.84 -51.53 -7.22
CA PHE A 184 -131.60 -50.84 -6.19
C PHE A 184 -132.92 -50.26 -6.75
N ASN A 185 -134.04 -50.35 -6.01
CA ASN A 185 -135.23 -49.52 -6.34
C ASN A 185 -136.18 -49.24 -5.15
N GLU A 186 -136.52 -50.25 -4.33
CA GLU A 186 -137.40 -50.03 -3.16
C GLU A 186 -136.61 -49.54 -1.91
N SER A 187 -135.43 -50.11 -1.67
CA SER A 187 -134.45 -49.56 -0.71
C SER A 187 -134.04 -48.12 -1.08
N MET A 188 -134.00 -47.85 -2.40
CA MET A 188 -133.55 -46.60 -2.98
C MET A 188 -134.33 -45.39 -2.48
N LYS A 189 -135.65 -45.48 -2.22
CA LYS A 189 -136.40 -44.31 -1.73
C LYS A 189 -136.02 -43.89 -0.30
N ASN A 190 -135.79 -44.86 0.58
CA ASN A 190 -135.37 -44.57 1.95
C ASN A 190 -133.90 -44.17 2.01
N GLU A 191 -133.05 -44.82 1.20
CA GLU A 191 -131.65 -44.47 1.09
C GLU A 191 -131.46 -43.11 0.39
N ILE A 192 -132.22 -42.77 -0.65
CA ILE A 192 -132.26 -41.41 -1.25
C ILE A 192 -132.64 -40.35 -0.21
N LYS A 193 -133.51 -40.67 0.76
CA LYS A 193 -133.83 -39.71 1.84
C LYS A 193 -132.65 -39.52 2.80
N GLN A 194 -132.02 -40.59 3.24
CA GLN A 194 -130.81 -40.53 4.08
C GLN A 194 -129.63 -39.88 3.34
N LEU A 195 -129.47 -40.17 2.04
CA LEU A 195 -128.48 -39.56 1.16
C LEU A 195 -128.77 -38.09 0.95
N LYS A 196 -130.03 -37.63 0.85
CA LYS A 196 -130.36 -36.20 0.81
C LYS A 196 -130.01 -35.46 2.11
N GLU A 197 -130.27 -36.07 3.27
CA GLU A 197 -129.86 -35.51 4.56
C GLU A 197 -128.32 -35.51 4.72
N LYS A 198 -127.64 -36.57 4.26
CA LYS A 198 -126.18 -36.67 4.23
C LYS A 198 -125.53 -35.70 3.23
N VAL A 199 -126.12 -35.51 2.04
CA VAL A 199 -125.71 -34.50 1.05
C VAL A 199 -125.85 -33.12 1.67
N LYS A 200 -126.96 -32.81 2.34
CA LYS A 200 -127.12 -31.51 3.01
C LYS A 200 -126.10 -31.27 4.14
N TYR A 201 -125.72 -32.32 4.88
CA TYR A 201 -124.63 -32.23 5.87
C TYR A 201 -123.28 -32.00 5.18
N LEU A 202 -122.98 -32.73 4.10
CA LEU A 202 -121.76 -32.58 3.31
C LEU A 202 -121.70 -31.22 2.58
N GLU A 203 -122.84 -30.64 2.19
CA GLU A 203 -122.94 -29.28 1.65
C GLU A 203 -122.55 -28.26 2.72
N MET A 204 -123.11 -28.36 3.94
CA MET A 204 -122.71 -27.50 5.06
C MET A 204 -121.25 -27.72 5.49
N GLU A 205 -120.75 -28.96 5.45
CA GLU A 205 -119.35 -29.27 5.75
C GLU A 205 -118.42 -28.69 4.67
N ASN A 206 -118.77 -28.78 3.39
CA ASN A 206 -118.05 -28.15 2.29
C ASN A 206 -118.09 -26.61 2.37
N GLU A 207 -119.21 -26.00 2.73
CA GLU A 207 -119.30 -24.55 2.94
C GLU A 207 -118.38 -24.09 4.09
N ASN A 208 -118.34 -24.84 5.19
CA ASN A 208 -117.43 -24.58 6.31
C ASN A 208 -115.94 -24.80 5.93
N LEU A 209 -115.62 -25.89 5.23
CA LEU A 209 -114.28 -26.16 4.73
C LEU A 209 -113.81 -25.09 3.73
N ASN A 210 -114.68 -24.64 2.83
CA ASN A 210 -114.37 -23.58 1.88
C ASN A 210 -114.20 -22.21 2.58
N SER A 211 -114.99 -21.95 3.62
CA SER A 211 -114.79 -20.77 4.48
C SER A 211 -113.45 -20.82 5.22
N SER A 212 -113.07 -21.97 5.77
CA SER A 212 -111.76 -22.16 6.41
C SER A 212 -110.59 -22.08 5.41
N LEU A 213 -110.77 -22.61 4.21
CA LEU A 213 -109.78 -22.55 3.13
C LEU A 213 -109.55 -21.11 2.64
N THR A 214 -110.60 -20.30 2.49
CA THR A 214 -110.48 -18.89 2.12
C THR A 214 -109.79 -18.06 3.22
N GLU A 215 -110.06 -18.35 4.49
CA GLU A 215 -109.33 -17.74 5.62
C GLU A 215 -107.85 -18.15 5.65
N GLN A 216 -107.52 -19.42 5.45
CA GLN A 216 -106.13 -19.89 5.34
C GLN A 216 -105.39 -19.29 4.14
N ASN A 217 -106.06 -19.13 3.00
CA ASN A 217 -105.47 -18.47 1.83
C ASN A 217 -105.13 -17.00 2.13
N LYS A 218 -106.03 -16.26 2.78
CA LYS A 218 -105.76 -14.89 3.23
C LYS A 218 -104.58 -14.81 4.21
N ILE A 219 -104.51 -15.73 5.18
CA ILE A 219 -103.38 -15.82 6.12
C ILE A 219 -102.06 -16.10 5.37
N ASN A 220 -102.09 -16.93 4.33
CA ASN A 220 -100.92 -17.23 3.50
C ASN A 220 -100.51 -16.04 2.61
N GLU A 221 -101.46 -15.27 2.06
CA GLU A 221 -101.17 -14.00 1.37
C GLU A 221 -100.48 -13.00 2.30
N GLU A 222 -101.01 -12.78 3.51
CA GLU A 222 -100.38 -11.91 4.50
C GLU A 222 -98.98 -12.37 4.92
N LYS A 223 -98.74 -13.69 5.03
CA LYS A 223 -97.41 -14.26 5.27
C LYS A 223 -96.48 -14.02 4.09
N ASN A 224 -96.96 -14.20 2.86
CA ASN A 224 -96.18 -13.97 1.63
C ASN A 224 -95.78 -12.48 1.49
N GLU A 225 -96.68 -11.54 1.81
CA GLU A 225 -96.34 -10.11 1.85
C GLU A 225 -95.28 -9.79 2.91
N LYS A 226 -95.41 -10.33 4.13
CA LYS A 226 -94.42 -10.17 5.21
C LYS A 226 -93.06 -10.75 4.81
N MET A 227 -93.04 -11.93 4.19
CA MET A 227 -91.84 -12.58 3.66
C MET A 227 -91.17 -11.73 2.55
N ASN A 228 -91.94 -11.23 1.59
CA ASN A 228 -91.45 -10.35 0.53
C ASN A 228 -90.87 -9.03 1.07
N ASN A 229 -91.49 -8.45 2.11
CA ASN A 229 -90.99 -7.23 2.74
C ASN A 229 -89.70 -7.47 3.54
N LEU A 230 -89.59 -8.60 4.26
CA LEU A 230 -88.35 -9.01 4.92
C LEU A 230 -87.23 -9.26 3.89
N GLN A 231 -87.53 -9.94 2.77
CA GLN A 231 -86.56 -10.19 1.71
C GLN A 231 -86.04 -8.88 1.08
N LYS A 232 -86.90 -7.88 0.86
CA LYS A 232 -86.48 -6.53 0.41
C LYS A 232 -85.57 -5.83 1.42
N GLN A 233 -85.84 -5.96 2.71
CA GLN A 233 -84.98 -5.39 3.76
C GLN A 233 -83.61 -6.09 3.82
N ILE A 234 -83.59 -7.43 3.75
CA ILE A 234 -82.37 -8.24 3.70
C ILE A 234 -81.52 -7.84 2.49
N ASN A 235 -82.11 -7.80 1.28
CA ASN A 235 -81.40 -7.42 0.06
C ASN A 235 -80.82 -6.00 0.16
N THR A 236 -81.56 -5.06 0.76
CA THR A 236 -81.13 -3.67 0.97
C THR A 236 -79.98 -3.58 1.98
N ALA A 237 -80.00 -4.39 3.04
CA ALA A 237 -78.90 -4.48 4.00
C ALA A 237 -77.64 -5.09 3.37
N ILE A 238 -77.79 -6.17 2.59
CA ILE A 238 -76.69 -6.82 1.85
C ILE A 238 -76.01 -5.83 0.90
N GLU A 239 -76.77 -5.09 0.07
CA GLU A 239 -76.18 -4.10 -0.83
C GLU A 239 -75.51 -2.94 -0.09
N LYS A 240 -76.05 -2.47 1.05
CA LYS A 240 -75.35 -1.46 1.87
C LYS A 240 -74.00 -1.97 2.39
N THR A 241 -73.95 -3.18 2.94
CA THR A 241 -72.72 -3.79 3.44
C THR A 241 -71.72 -4.09 2.31
N LYS A 242 -72.20 -4.55 1.14
CA LYS A 242 -71.38 -4.76 -0.05
C LYS A 242 -70.74 -3.47 -0.54
N ASN A 243 -71.51 -2.38 -0.65
CA ASN A 243 -70.98 -1.07 -1.05
C ASN A 243 -69.98 -0.50 -0.03
N GLN A 244 -70.14 -0.77 1.27
CA GLN A 244 -69.14 -0.43 2.29
C GLN A 244 -67.83 -1.19 2.09
N TYR A 245 -67.88 -2.49 1.81
CA TYR A 245 -66.68 -3.27 1.51
C TYR A 245 -66.00 -2.85 0.20
N ILE A 246 -66.76 -2.53 -0.85
CA ILE A 246 -66.22 -1.98 -2.11
C ILE A 246 -65.46 -0.67 -1.84
N ALA A 247 -66.06 0.27 -1.10
CA ALA A 247 -65.40 1.54 -0.77
C ALA A 247 -64.11 1.35 0.06
N GLN A 248 -64.07 0.36 0.96
CA GLN A 248 -62.87 0.00 1.73
C GLN A 248 -61.78 -0.60 0.84
N ILE A 249 -62.15 -1.46 -0.12
CA ILE A 249 -61.22 -2.04 -1.11
C ILE A 249 -60.63 -0.92 -1.97
N GLU A 250 -61.46 -0.02 -2.52
CA GLU A 250 -60.99 1.14 -3.32
C GLU A 250 -60.04 2.07 -2.53
N GLU A 251 -60.26 2.26 -1.23
CA GLU A 251 -59.35 3.04 -0.37
C GLU A 251 -58.01 2.31 -0.16
N GLN A 252 -58.03 0.98 0.02
CA GLN A 252 -56.81 0.19 0.14
C GLN A 252 -56.04 0.09 -1.18
N GLU A 253 -56.72 -0.08 -2.32
CA GLU A 253 -56.09 -0.06 -3.65
C GLU A 253 -55.37 1.27 -3.91
N LYS A 254 -55.96 2.41 -3.52
CA LYS A 254 -55.29 3.73 -3.60
C LYS A 254 -54.02 3.78 -2.75
N LYS A 255 -54.07 3.32 -1.50
CA LYS A 255 -52.90 3.26 -0.61
C LYS A 255 -51.80 2.33 -1.13
N ILE A 256 -52.19 1.18 -1.70
CA ILE A 256 -51.26 0.25 -2.36
C ILE A 256 -50.57 0.95 -3.53
N HIS A 257 -51.32 1.68 -4.36
CA HIS A 257 -50.76 2.41 -5.49
C HIS A 257 -49.83 3.56 -5.07
N GLU A 258 -50.17 4.31 -4.02
CA GLU A 258 -49.27 5.32 -3.43
C GLU A 258 -47.96 4.69 -2.90
N LEU A 259 -48.05 3.57 -2.17
CA LEU A 259 -46.88 2.85 -1.67
C LEU A 259 -46.02 2.27 -2.81
N GLN A 260 -46.63 1.74 -3.86
CA GLN A 260 -45.91 1.30 -5.07
C GLN A 260 -45.13 2.44 -5.72
N ASN A 261 -45.75 3.61 -5.88
CA ASN A 261 -45.08 4.80 -6.43
C ASN A 261 -43.91 5.28 -5.54
N ILE A 262 -44.05 5.21 -4.21
CA ILE A 262 -42.96 5.53 -3.26
C ILE A 262 -41.81 4.53 -3.40
N ILE A 263 -42.10 3.22 -3.45
CA ILE A 263 -41.08 2.16 -3.61
C ILE A 263 -40.37 2.29 -4.97
N GLU A 264 -41.09 2.56 -6.05
CA GLU A 264 -40.49 2.75 -7.38
C GLU A 264 -39.57 3.98 -7.41
N LYS A 265 -39.97 5.08 -6.76
CA LYS A 265 -39.12 6.26 -6.59
C LYS A 265 -37.86 5.93 -5.77
N GLN A 266 -38.00 5.29 -4.62
CA GLN A 266 -36.87 4.88 -3.78
C GLN A 266 -35.89 3.95 -4.52
N ASN A 267 -36.40 3.04 -5.35
CA ASN A 267 -35.56 2.16 -6.18
C ASN A 267 -34.79 2.94 -7.27
N LYS A 268 -35.40 3.96 -7.88
CA LYS A 268 -34.71 4.86 -8.82
C LYS A 268 -33.64 5.71 -8.13
N ASP A 269 -33.96 6.30 -6.98
CA ASP A 269 -33.01 7.10 -6.18
C ASP A 269 -31.83 6.23 -5.68
N LYS A 270 -32.11 4.99 -5.25
CA LYS A 270 -31.09 3.99 -4.89
C LYS A 270 -30.20 3.65 -6.09
N SER A 271 -30.78 3.33 -7.25
CA SER A 271 -30.01 3.00 -8.46
C SER A 271 -29.12 4.16 -8.94
N TYR A 272 -29.60 5.40 -8.85
CA TYR A 272 -28.79 6.58 -9.13
C TYR A 272 -27.61 6.72 -8.15
N THR A 273 -27.86 6.53 -6.86
CA THR A 273 -26.82 6.57 -5.81
C THR A 273 -25.79 5.46 -6.01
N GLU A 274 -26.23 4.24 -6.30
CA GLU A 274 -25.37 3.08 -6.55
C GLU A 274 -24.47 3.28 -7.79
N ASN A 275 -25.00 3.83 -8.88
CA ASN A 275 -24.22 4.19 -10.05
C ASN A 275 -23.19 5.30 -9.76
N ASN A 276 -23.53 6.32 -8.98
CA ASN A 276 -22.59 7.36 -8.57
C ASN A 276 -21.46 6.81 -7.69
N LEU A 277 -21.78 5.94 -6.73
CA LEU A 277 -20.78 5.25 -5.90
C LEU A 277 -19.87 4.36 -6.75
N LYS A 278 -20.42 3.62 -7.71
CA LYS A 278 -19.66 2.78 -8.63
C LYS A 278 -18.71 3.59 -9.52
N ASN A 279 -19.16 4.76 -10.00
CA ASN A 279 -18.29 5.69 -10.73
C ASN A 279 -17.17 6.23 -9.81
N LYS A 280 -17.49 6.60 -8.55
CA LYS A 280 -16.46 7.10 -7.63
C LYS A 280 -15.45 6.04 -7.19
N ILE A 281 -15.87 4.78 -7.06
CA ILE A 281 -14.95 3.65 -6.86
C ILE A 281 -13.99 3.54 -8.04
N LYS A 282 -14.49 3.62 -9.28
CA LYS A 282 -13.65 3.56 -10.47
C LYS A 282 -12.64 4.72 -10.55
N GLU A 283 -13.06 5.94 -10.24
CA GLU A 283 -12.14 7.09 -10.14
C GLU A 283 -11.01 6.83 -9.13
N LEU A 284 -11.34 6.28 -7.95
CA LEU A 284 -10.36 5.94 -6.91
C LEU A 284 -9.44 4.78 -7.31
N GLU A 285 -9.93 3.80 -8.10
CA GLU A 285 -9.11 2.74 -8.68
C GLU A 285 -8.11 3.30 -9.71
N ASP A 286 -8.55 4.22 -10.57
CA ASP A 286 -7.71 4.91 -11.55
C ASP A 286 -6.65 5.79 -10.85
N GLU A 287 -7.03 6.57 -9.83
CA GLU A 287 -6.10 7.33 -8.96
C GLU A 287 -5.08 6.39 -8.28
N GLN A 288 -5.52 5.25 -7.73
CA GLN A 288 -4.63 4.29 -7.09
C GLN A 288 -3.64 3.66 -8.08
N ASN A 289 -4.03 3.45 -9.34
CA ASN A 289 -3.16 2.92 -10.37
C ASN A 289 -2.11 3.95 -10.81
N ILE A 290 -2.45 5.24 -10.89
CA ILE A 290 -1.49 6.33 -11.09
C ILE A 290 -0.47 6.35 -9.93
N LEU A 291 -0.91 6.31 -8.68
CA LEU A 291 -0.03 6.29 -7.51
C LEU A 291 0.91 5.07 -7.48
N LYS A 292 0.46 3.88 -7.92
CA LYS A 292 1.34 2.70 -8.08
C LYS A 292 2.43 2.95 -9.14
N GLN A 293 2.08 3.58 -10.26
CA GLN A 293 3.04 3.92 -11.31
C GLN A 293 4.05 4.98 -10.83
N GLU A 294 3.59 6.00 -10.09
CA GLU A 294 4.46 7.01 -9.47
C GLU A 294 5.41 6.39 -8.45
N ASN A 295 4.95 5.47 -7.60
CA ASN A 295 5.81 4.73 -6.67
C ASN A 295 6.91 3.93 -7.39
N SER A 296 6.59 3.27 -8.51
CA SER A 296 7.61 2.59 -9.33
C SER A 296 8.61 3.58 -9.96
N ASN A 297 8.15 4.78 -10.36
CA ASN A 297 9.05 5.84 -10.83
C ASN A 297 9.96 6.37 -9.70
N ILE A 298 9.43 6.51 -8.48
CA ILE A 298 10.19 6.91 -7.29
C ILE A 298 11.26 5.85 -6.98
N GLU A 299 10.93 4.56 -6.99
CA GLU A 299 11.89 3.45 -6.79
C GLU A 299 13.02 3.49 -7.84
N ASN A 300 12.67 3.71 -9.12
CA ASN A 300 13.65 3.87 -10.20
C ASN A 300 14.56 5.11 -10.00
N LEU A 301 14.05 6.20 -9.43
CA LEU A 301 14.85 7.38 -9.07
C LEU A 301 15.72 7.11 -7.84
N GLN A 302 15.21 6.40 -6.84
CA GLN A 302 15.93 5.97 -5.64
C GLN A 302 17.16 5.14 -6.02
N ASN A 303 16.99 4.19 -6.95
CA ASN A 303 18.07 3.36 -7.48
C ASN A 303 19.14 4.20 -8.21
N LYS A 304 18.74 5.18 -9.02
CA LYS A 304 19.68 6.12 -9.65
C LYS A 304 20.43 6.97 -8.62
N ILE A 305 19.76 7.44 -7.58
CA ILE A 305 20.37 8.20 -6.48
C ILE A 305 21.42 7.35 -5.76
N ASN A 306 21.13 6.07 -5.48
CA ASN A 306 22.08 5.16 -4.85
C ASN A 306 23.32 4.92 -5.74
N MET A 307 23.15 4.68 -7.05
CA MET A 307 24.28 4.61 -7.98
C MET A 307 25.13 5.90 -8.03
N TYR A 308 24.52 7.07 -7.84
CA TYR A 308 25.27 8.33 -7.77
C TYR A 308 25.99 8.51 -6.44
N LYS A 309 25.45 8.02 -5.32
CA LYS A 309 26.15 7.98 -4.02
C LYS A 309 27.38 7.08 -4.09
N GLU A 310 27.25 5.85 -4.60
CA GLU A 310 28.38 4.93 -4.78
C GLU A 310 29.51 5.54 -5.65
N LYS A 311 29.14 6.25 -6.71
CA LYS A 311 30.08 7.01 -7.55
C LYS A 311 30.73 8.17 -6.81
N LEU A 312 29.99 8.87 -5.95
CA LEU A 312 30.51 9.97 -5.14
C LEU A 312 31.49 9.46 -4.06
N ASP A 313 31.15 8.36 -3.38
CA ASP A 313 32.04 7.70 -2.40
C ASP A 313 33.32 7.20 -3.07
N SER A 314 33.21 6.63 -4.29
CA SER A 314 34.36 6.28 -5.12
C SER A 314 35.21 7.50 -5.49
N LEU A 315 34.58 8.63 -5.83
CA LEU A 315 35.27 9.89 -6.15
C LEU A 315 36.01 10.45 -4.93
N ILE A 316 35.38 10.45 -3.75
CA ILE A 316 35.99 10.86 -2.47
C ILE A 316 37.20 9.97 -2.16
N THR A 317 37.10 8.66 -2.40
CA THR A 317 38.21 7.72 -2.22
C THR A 317 39.39 8.05 -3.14
N VAL A 318 39.13 8.32 -4.43
CA VAL A 318 40.16 8.79 -5.38
C VAL A 318 40.76 10.14 -4.94
N GLN A 319 39.93 11.06 -4.46
CA GLN A 319 40.38 12.39 -4.00
C GLN A 319 41.29 12.30 -2.77
N ASN A 320 41.00 11.38 -1.84
CA ASN A 320 41.87 11.08 -0.70
C ASN A 320 43.20 10.46 -1.13
N ILE A 321 43.18 9.51 -2.08
CA ILE A 321 44.40 8.92 -2.66
C ILE A 321 45.26 9.99 -3.35
N ASN A 322 44.65 10.88 -4.14
CA ASN A 322 45.37 11.98 -4.79
C ASN A 322 46.01 12.92 -3.76
N LYS A 323 45.30 13.24 -2.66
CA LYS A 323 45.86 14.07 -1.58
C LYS A 323 47.05 13.39 -0.88
N GLU A 324 46.97 12.09 -0.60
CA GLU A 324 48.13 11.34 -0.10
C GLU A 324 49.32 11.37 -1.08
N LEU A 325 49.05 11.27 -2.38
CA LEU A 325 50.09 11.32 -3.41
C LEU A 325 50.72 12.72 -3.49
N GLU A 326 49.92 13.79 -3.39
CA GLU A 326 50.40 15.17 -3.30
C GLU A 326 51.26 15.41 -2.06
N ASP A 327 50.82 14.95 -0.88
CA ASP A 327 51.58 15.06 0.37
C ASP A 327 52.90 14.27 0.30
N LYS A 328 52.89 13.06 -0.30
CA LYS A 328 54.11 12.27 -0.58
C LYS A 328 55.04 12.98 -1.56
N LEU A 329 54.50 13.59 -2.62
CA LEU A 329 55.26 14.38 -3.60
C LEU A 329 55.92 15.58 -2.93
N LYS A 330 55.16 16.37 -2.17
CA LYS A 330 55.65 17.55 -1.44
C LYS A 330 56.76 17.18 -0.44
N ASN A 331 56.60 16.07 0.28
CA ASN A 331 57.61 15.57 1.21
C ASN A 331 58.90 15.10 0.48
N ASN A 332 58.76 14.43 -0.67
CA ASN A 332 59.90 14.07 -1.51
C ASN A 332 60.61 15.29 -2.11
N THR A 333 59.87 16.29 -2.59
CA THR A 333 60.43 17.56 -3.07
C THR A 333 61.18 18.29 -1.97
N GLN A 334 60.65 18.34 -0.74
CA GLN A 334 61.35 18.93 0.39
C GLN A 334 62.67 18.19 0.67
N LYS A 335 62.66 16.85 0.72
CA LYS A 335 63.89 16.05 0.87
C LYS A 335 64.90 16.30 -0.25
N MET A 336 64.43 16.51 -1.48
CA MET A 336 65.30 16.83 -2.61
C MET A 336 65.95 18.21 -2.44
N VAL A 337 65.20 19.23 -2.01
CA VAL A 337 65.73 20.56 -1.67
C VAL A 337 66.72 20.47 -0.50
N ASP A 338 66.42 19.67 0.53
CA ASP A 338 67.33 19.47 1.67
C ASP A 338 68.64 18.80 1.22
N MET A 339 68.58 17.80 0.33
CA MET A 339 69.75 17.18 -0.30
C MET A 339 70.52 18.13 -1.22
N GLU A 340 69.84 18.99 -2.00
CA GLU A 340 70.50 20.02 -2.82
C GLU A 340 71.26 21.03 -1.95
N ASN A 341 70.67 21.46 -0.84
CA ASN A 341 71.34 22.31 0.16
C ASN A 341 72.56 21.63 0.81
N GLU A 342 72.48 20.32 1.06
CA GLU A 342 73.60 19.53 1.59
C GLU A 342 74.70 19.33 0.56
N ILE A 343 74.35 19.06 -0.71
CA ILE A 343 75.28 19.01 -1.84
C ILE A 343 75.98 20.37 -2.02
N GLU A 344 75.28 21.49 -1.88
CA GLU A 344 75.89 22.82 -2.01
C GLU A 344 76.87 23.13 -0.87
N LYS A 345 76.58 22.70 0.36
CA LYS A 345 77.57 22.72 1.46
C LYS A 345 78.79 21.86 1.14
N LEU A 346 78.59 20.64 0.64
CA LEU A 346 79.69 19.75 0.24
C LEU A 346 80.53 20.33 -0.92
N LYS A 347 79.94 21.09 -1.85
CA LYS A 347 80.69 21.85 -2.87
C LYS A 347 81.52 22.96 -2.25
N GLN A 348 80.98 23.70 -1.28
CA GLN A 348 81.72 24.75 -0.55
C GLN A 348 82.90 24.13 0.22
N GLU A 349 82.69 23.02 0.91
CA GLU A 349 83.76 22.25 1.57
C GLU A 349 84.79 21.71 0.57
N SER A 350 84.36 21.17 -0.57
CA SER A 350 85.28 20.73 -1.64
C SER A 350 86.10 21.88 -2.22
N ASN A 351 85.53 23.09 -2.35
CA ASN A 351 86.27 24.28 -2.77
C ASN A 351 87.27 24.72 -1.69
N ASN A 352 86.89 24.66 -0.41
CA ASN A 352 87.81 24.92 0.70
C ASN A 352 88.97 23.91 0.71
N ILE A 353 88.70 22.61 0.53
CA ILE A 353 89.72 21.55 0.40
C ILE A 353 90.65 21.83 -0.79
N LYS A 354 90.11 22.30 -1.92
CA LYS A 354 90.93 22.70 -3.07
C LYS A 354 91.87 23.86 -2.73
N ILE A 355 91.37 24.91 -2.07
CA ILE A 355 92.17 26.05 -1.59
C ILE A 355 93.26 25.57 -0.60
N TYR A 356 92.95 24.64 0.29
CA TYR A 356 93.96 24.07 1.20
C TYR A 356 95.01 23.24 0.44
N LYS A 357 94.61 22.47 -0.57
CA LYS A 357 95.53 21.69 -1.41
C LYS A 357 96.47 22.58 -2.22
N ASP A 358 95.95 23.67 -2.78
CA ASP A 358 96.74 24.66 -3.54
C ASP A 358 97.75 25.35 -2.59
N LYS A 359 97.32 25.75 -1.38
CA LYS A 359 98.23 26.27 -0.33
C LYS A 359 99.31 25.28 0.10
N CYS A 360 99.00 23.98 0.17
CA CYS A 360 100.01 22.95 0.44
C CYS A 360 101.05 22.88 -0.70
N ALA A 361 100.63 22.97 -1.96
CA ALA A 361 101.53 22.99 -3.11
C ALA A 361 102.45 24.24 -3.12
N ASP A 362 101.92 25.41 -2.73
CA ASP A 362 102.72 26.64 -2.57
C ASP A 362 103.75 26.50 -1.44
N LEU A 363 103.37 25.89 -0.30
CA LEU A 363 104.27 25.60 0.80
C LEU A 363 105.35 24.58 0.41
N ASP A 364 105.01 23.52 -0.33
CA ASP A 364 105.97 22.54 -0.85
C ASP A 364 106.97 23.19 -1.84
N SER A 365 106.48 24.06 -2.73
CA SER A 365 107.31 24.86 -3.64
C SER A 365 108.28 25.76 -2.86
N THR A 366 107.78 26.44 -1.83
CA THR A 366 108.59 27.28 -0.93
C THR A 366 109.65 26.45 -0.21
N LEU A 367 109.29 25.28 0.34
CA LEU A 367 110.20 24.35 1.02
C LEU A 367 111.31 23.85 0.08
N VAL A 368 110.97 23.53 -1.18
CA VAL A 368 111.95 23.12 -2.20
C VAL A 368 112.93 24.27 -2.51
N ASN A 369 112.45 25.51 -2.58
CA ASN A 369 113.31 26.68 -2.80
C ASN A 369 114.25 26.92 -1.60
N THR A 370 113.74 26.86 -0.36
CA THR A 370 114.58 26.97 0.85
C THR A 370 115.61 25.82 0.95
N LYS A 371 115.26 24.60 0.51
CA LYS A 371 116.22 23.49 0.41
C LYS A 371 117.35 23.78 -0.58
N LYS A 372 117.03 24.25 -1.79
CA LYS A 372 118.03 24.64 -2.81
C LYS A 372 118.93 25.78 -2.32
N GLU A 373 118.37 26.74 -1.59
CA GLU A 373 119.14 27.84 -0.98
C GLU A 373 120.11 27.33 0.10
N ASN A 374 119.67 26.41 0.96
CA ASN A 374 120.54 25.75 1.94
C ASN A 374 121.63 24.88 1.27
N GLU A 375 121.31 24.16 0.18
CA GLU A 375 122.31 23.40 -0.59
C GLU A 375 123.38 24.32 -1.20
N LYS A 376 122.98 25.50 -1.69
CA LYS A 376 123.91 26.52 -2.20
C LYS A 376 124.78 27.10 -1.07
N LEU A 377 124.20 27.43 0.08
CA LEU A 377 124.96 27.90 1.25
C LEU A 377 125.94 26.83 1.77
N MET A 378 125.56 25.55 1.73
CA MET A 378 126.46 24.43 2.03
C MET A 378 127.65 24.37 1.06
N GLN A 379 127.43 24.55 -0.25
CA GLN A 379 128.50 24.62 -1.24
C GLN A 379 129.43 25.82 -1.00
N ASP A 380 128.88 27.02 -0.76
CA ASP A 380 129.66 28.23 -0.44
C ASP A 380 130.52 28.04 0.83
N VAL A 381 129.98 27.36 1.85
CA VAL A 381 130.72 26.99 3.08
C VAL A 381 131.82 25.98 2.78
N GLU A 382 131.56 24.98 1.94
CA GLU A 382 132.56 23.98 1.56
C GLU A 382 133.71 24.58 0.74
N GLU A 383 133.43 25.52 -0.17
CA GLU A 383 134.44 26.28 -0.91
C GLU A 383 135.28 27.19 0.01
N LYS A 384 134.63 27.88 0.96
CA LYS A 384 135.35 28.65 1.99
C LYS A 384 136.23 27.75 2.86
N ASN A 385 135.76 26.56 3.25
CA ASN A 385 136.57 25.58 3.98
C ASN A 385 137.77 25.07 3.17
N LYS A 386 137.59 24.77 1.86
CA LYS A 386 138.70 24.43 0.94
C LYS A 386 139.72 25.57 0.84
N THR A 387 139.26 26.82 0.85
CA THR A 387 140.11 28.02 0.83
C THR A 387 140.88 28.21 2.14
N ILE A 388 140.21 28.04 3.29
CA ILE A 388 140.83 28.04 4.63
C ILE A 388 141.89 26.93 4.73
N GLN A 389 141.62 25.73 4.24
CA GLN A 389 142.60 24.63 4.27
C GLN A 389 143.83 24.93 3.41
N LYS A 390 143.67 25.56 2.22
CA LYS A 390 144.81 26.05 1.42
C LYS A 390 145.64 27.10 2.18
N LEU A 391 144.99 28.05 2.84
CA LEU A 391 145.66 29.06 3.67
C LEU A 391 146.40 28.43 4.86
N LYS A 392 145.80 27.42 5.50
CA LYS A 392 146.41 26.66 6.60
C LYS A 392 147.67 25.91 6.14
N ASN A 393 147.59 25.17 5.04
CA ASN A 393 148.74 24.46 4.46
C ASN A 393 149.88 25.45 4.07
N ASN A 394 149.55 26.62 3.51
CA ASN A 394 150.54 27.65 3.19
C ASN A 394 151.21 28.25 4.43
N LEU A 395 150.47 28.40 5.55
CA LEU A 395 151.01 28.86 6.83
C LEU A 395 151.97 27.81 7.42
N GLU A 396 151.59 26.53 7.34
CA GLU A 396 152.36 25.40 7.87
C GLU A 396 153.67 25.19 7.09
N ALA A 397 153.63 25.31 5.75
CA ALA A 397 154.83 25.32 4.90
C ALA A 397 155.76 26.51 5.20
N LYS A 398 155.22 27.70 5.50
CA LYS A 398 156.03 28.86 5.93
C LYS A 398 156.70 28.62 7.28
N ASN A 399 156.02 28.00 8.24
CA ASN A 399 156.61 27.67 9.54
C ASN A 399 157.74 26.63 9.41
N GLN A 400 157.55 25.58 8.59
CA GLN A 400 158.61 24.58 8.34
C GLN A 400 159.86 25.19 7.68
N SER A 401 159.67 26.12 6.72
CA SER A 401 160.79 26.86 6.10
C SER A 401 161.54 27.74 7.11
N TYR A 402 160.83 28.34 8.07
CA TYR A 402 161.42 29.16 9.13
C TYR A 402 162.21 28.33 10.15
N ASP A 403 161.70 27.16 10.56
CA ASP A 403 162.36 26.31 11.55
C ASP A 403 163.60 25.58 11.00
N MET A 404 163.67 25.31 9.68
CA MET A 404 164.91 24.80 9.06
C MET A 404 166.01 25.86 8.99
N LEU A 405 165.68 27.14 8.75
CA LEU A 405 166.67 28.22 8.69
C LEU A 405 167.36 28.51 10.04
N LYS A 406 166.82 28.01 11.15
CA LYS A 406 167.29 28.33 12.52
C LYS A 406 168.28 27.30 13.09
N LYS A 407 168.63 26.24 12.35
CA LYS A 407 169.43 25.11 12.88
C LYS A 407 170.77 24.84 12.19
N GLU A 408 171.13 25.57 11.13
CA GLU A 408 172.45 25.44 10.48
C GLU A 408 173.11 26.81 10.24
N GLN A 409 174.03 27.20 11.12
CA GLN A 409 175.42 27.56 10.73
C GLN A 409 176.30 27.92 11.93
N ASN A 410 177.58 27.54 11.84
CA ASN A 410 178.63 27.82 12.81
C ASN A 410 179.99 27.88 12.07
N PHE A 411 180.88 28.78 12.49
CA PHE A 411 182.30 28.99 12.07
C PHE A 411 182.69 29.74 10.76
N ASP A 412 183.48 30.81 11.02
CA ASP A 412 184.74 31.25 10.39
C ASP A 412 184.85 32.05 9.05
N LYS A 413 185.46 33.24 9.21
CA LYS A 413 186.52 33.91 8.42
C LYS A 413 186.24 34.73 7.14
N ILE A 414 186.33 36.05 7.34
CA ILE A 414 187.23 37.03 6.68
C ILE A 414 187.10 37.25 5.14
N ASN A 415 186.36 38.32 4.81
CA ASN A 415 186.82 39.59 4.21
C ASN A 415 187.45 39.68 2.79
N ILE A 416 187.07 40.77 2.11
CA ILE A 416 187.63 41.46 0.91
C ILE A 416 187.39 40.82 -0.47
N GLY A 417 186.66 41.57 -1.33
CA GLY A 417 187.15 41.82 -2.69
C GLY A 417 186.12 42.02 -3.82
N LEU A 418 185.86 43.30 -4.16
CA LEU A 418 185.45 43.79 -5.50
C LEU A 418 184.03 43.36 -6.00
N SER A 419 183.27 44.13 -6.79
CA SER A 419 183.47 45.47 -7.38
C SER A 419 182.14 46.22 -7.51
N ASN A 420 182.26 47.55 -7.35
CA ASN A 420 181.38 48.67 -7.68
C ASN A 420 180.58 48.63 -9.01
N VAL A 421 179.66 49.62 -9.13
CA VAL A 421 178.96 50.15 -10.33
C VAL A 421 177.71 49.32 -10.72
N ASP A 422 176.46 49.83 -10.74
CA ASP A 422 175.88 51.19 -10.66
C ASP A 422 174.77 51.28 -9.57
N GLN A 423 174.82 52.22 -8.63
CA GLN A 423 174.19 53.57 -8.65
C GLN A 423 172.66 53.65 -8.43
N THR A 424 172.31 54.14 -7.22
CA THR A 424 171.52 55.38 -7.00
C THR A 424 170.04 55.48 -7.45
N GLU A 425 169.48 54.64 -8.33
CA GLU A 425 168.12 54.89 -8.87
C GLU A 425 166.96 54.11 -8.23
N GLU A 426 167.15 52.89 -7.70
CA GLU A 426 165.99 52.07 -7.30
C GLU A 426 165.55 52.27 -5.83
N LEU A 427 166.45 52.71 -4.95
CA LEU A 427 166.08 53.25 -3.63
C LEU A 427 165.34 54.61 -3.71
N ILE A 428 165.27 55.19 -4.91
CA ILE A 428 164.45 56.37 -5.25
C ILE A 428 163.17 55.99 -6.01
N ARG A 429 163.08 54.78 -6.60
CA ARG A 429 161.86 54.28 -7.27
C ARG A 429 160.94 53.43 -6.39
N LEU A 430 161.44 52.51 -5.56
CA LEU A 430 160.56 51.73 -4.66
C LEU A 430 160.25 52.43 -3.32
N LYS A 431 160.91 53.56 -3.06
CA LYS A 431 160.40 54.60 -2.15
C LYS A 431 159.30 55.48 -2.79
N LYS A 432 158.97 55.23 -4.07
CA LYS A 432 157.98 55.96 -4.88
C LYS A 432 156.80 55.09 -5.36
N GLU A 433 156.80 53.79 -5.04
CA GLU A 433 155.67 52.89 -5.29
C GLU A 433 154.94 52.49 -4.00
N ASN A 434 155.65 52.26 -2.89
CA ASN A 434 155.03 52.09 -1.57
C ASN A 434 154.81 53.41 -0.78
N GLU A 435 155.17 54.57 -1.34
CA GLU A 435 154.44 55.81 -1.05
C GLU A 435 153.08 55.86 -1.79
N ASN A 436 152.90 55.13 -2.89
CA ASN A 436 151.75 55.24 -3.79
C ASN A 436 150.57 54.30 -3.47
N LEU A 437 150.73 53.34 -2.56
CA LEU A 437 149.60 52.62 -1.91
C LEU A 437 149.52 52.85 -0.40
N LYS A 438 150.24 53.86 0.12
CA LYS A 438 149.85 54.59 1.35
C LYS A 438 149.37 56.02 1.06
N LYS A 439 149.44 56.46 -0.20
CA LYS A 439 148.67 57.57 -0.81
C LYS A 439 147.62 57.06 -1.81
N GLN A 440 146.91 56.00 -1.46
CA GLN A 440 145.60 55.67 -2.06
C GLN A 440 144.63 55.04 -1.00
N VAL A 441 144.18 55.74 0.04
CA VAL A 441 144.34 57.14 0.41
C VAL A 441 144.52 57.21 1.94
N GLY A 442 145.77 57.37 2.39
CA GLY A 442 146.13 57.86 3.72
C GLY A 442 146.32 59.39 3.71
N SER A 443 145.52 60.07 2.89
CA SER A 443 145.40 61.52 2.79
C SER A 443 143.93 61.77 2.52
N ASN A 444 143.09 61.40 3.48
CA ASN A 444 142.47 62.50 4.18
C ASN A 444 142.12 62.23 5.65
N SER A 445 143.05 62.60 6.54
CA SER A 445 142.70 63.11 7.88
C SER A 445 142.35 64.61 7.86
N ASN A 446 142.04 65.14 6.68
CA ASN A 446 141.33 66.40 6.40
C ASN A 446 140.33 66.17 5.25
N GLN A 447 139.69 64.99 5.22
CA GLN A 447 138.41 64.73 4.54
C GLN A 447 137.62 63.67 5.31
N GLU A 448 136.90 64.03 6.37
CA GLU A 448 136.69 65.38 6.89
C GLU A 448 135.91 65.22 8.22
N ILE A 449 136.28 65.84 9.34
CA ILE A 449 135.87 67.18 9.77
C ILE A 449 134.61 67.73 9.09
N ASP A 450 134.50 67.79 7.77
CA ASP A 450 133.27 67.95 6.97
C ASP A 450 132.46 66.63 6.78
N LYS A 451 132.64 65.58 7.60
CA LYS A 451 131.57 64.60 7.90
C LYS A 451 130.89 64.85 9.25
N VAL A 452 131.63 65.46 10.16
CA VAL A 452 131.03 66.18 11.29
C VAL A 452 130.46 67.52 10.83
N LYS A 453 131.00 68.17 9.78
CA LYS A 453 130.35 69.26 9.02
C LYS A 453 129.63 68.83 7.74
N GLU A 454 129.48 67.55 7.40
CA GLU A 454 128.30 67.15 6.60
C GLU A 454 127.12 67.00 7.55
N LEU A 455 127.31 66.58 8.80
CA LEU A 455 126.25 66.61 9.81
C LEU A 455 126.02 68.00 10.43
N GLU A 456 127.05 68.85 10.55
CA GLU A 456 126.92 70.27 10.90
C GLU A 456 126.61 71.13 9.66
N SER A 457 126.87 70.70 8.41
CA SER A 457 126.24 71.30 7.22
C SER A 457 124.88 70.72 6.91
N GLU A 458 124.48 69.55 7.38
CA GLU A 458 123.10 69.06 7.30
C GLU A 458 122.28 69.68 8.45
N ILE A 459 122.90 70.03 9.58
CA ILE A 459 122.30 70.91 10.59
C ILE A 459 122.36 72.39 10.16
N ASP A 460 123.40 72.88 9.47
CA ASP A 460 123.42 74.23 8.88
C ASP A 460 122.65 74.33 7.56
N ASP A 461 122.33 73.22 6.90
CA ASP A 461 121.41 73.16 5.75
C ASP A 461 119.99 72.86 6.17
N LEU A 462 119.74 72.20 7.31
CA LEU A 462 118.45 72.26 8.00
C LEU A 462 118.22 73.65 8.62
N LYS A 463 119.26 74.34 9.12
CA LYS A 463 119.15 75.76 9.49
C LYS A 463 119.12 76.69 8.28
N ARG A 464 119.73 76.37 7.12
CA ARG A 464 119.52 77.12 5.86
C ARG A 464 118.21 76.77 5.17
N VAL A 465 117.58 75.63 5.47
CA VAL A 465 116.22 75.30 5.02
C VAL A 465 115.17 75.95 5.94
N ASN A 466 115.37 75.97 7.26
CA ASN A 466 114.57 76.81 8.16
C ASN A 466 114.79 78.30 7.85
N LYS A 467 116.02 78.74 7.62
CA LYS A 467 116.31 80.12 7.22
C LYS A 467 115.83 80.42 5.79
N LYS A 468 115.73 79.46 4.87
CA LYS A 468 115.00 79.61 3.58
C LYS A 468 113.48 79.42 3.67
N LEU A 469 112.95 79.13 4.86
CA LEU A 469 111.52 79.20 5.18
C LEU A 469 111.20 80.52 5.90
N GLU A 470 112.10 81.05 6.72
CA GLU A 470 112.02 82.38 7.34
C GLU A 470 112.35 83.50 6.33
N ASP A 471 113.40 83.38 5.52
CA ASP A 471 113.75 84.34 4.45
C ASP A 471 112.73 84.31 3.29
N LYS A 472 111.84 83.31 3.23
CA LYS A 472 110.66 83.30 2.33
C LYS A 472 109.44 84.04 2.90
N ILE A 473 109.53 84.51 4.14
CA ILE A 473 108.51 85.31 4.84
C ILE A 473 109.04 86.72 5.14
N SER A 474 110.37 86.92 5.27
CA SER A 474 110.97 88.21 5.62
C SER A 474 111.82 88.90 4.53
N GLU A 475 112.10 88.32 3.36
CA GLU A 475 112.76 89.03 2.25
C GLU A 475 111.79 89.44 1.13
N ASN A 476 110.75 90.22 1.49
CA ASN A 476 110.19 91.24 0.56
C ASN A 476 109.40 92.37 1.27
N MET A 477 109.91 92.83 2.42
CA MET A 477 109.56 94.13 3.00
C MET A 477 110.85 94.89 3.29
N ASP A 478 111.41 95.55 2.27
CA ASP A 478 111.69 96.99 2.31
C ASP A 478 112.57 97.47 1.13
N ARG A 479 112.04 98.38 0.31
CA ARG A 479 112.43 99.81 0.33
C ARG A 479 111.68 100.67 -0.70
N GLY A 480 110.80 101.53 -0.17
CA GLY A 480 110.80 102.97 -0.49
C GLY A 480 110.36 103.48 -1.87
N TYR A 481 109.18 104.13 -1.89
CA TYR A 481 108.76 105.22 -2.81
C TYR A 481 108.54 104.82 -4.29
N THR A 482 107.32 104.68 -4.81
CA THR A 482 106.34 105.78 -4.97
C THR A 482 105.00 105.29 -5.57
N ASN A 483 103.89 105.96 -5.21
CA ASN A 483 102.63 106.18 -5.95
C ASN A 483 101.68 105.04 -6.43
N ASN A 484 100.39 105.40 -6.35
CA ASN A 484 99.24 105.02 -7.21
C ASN A 484 98.51 103.66 -7.03
N GLU A 485 97.54 103.65 -6.10
CA GLU A 485 96.11 103.82 -6.44
C GLU A 485 95.53 103.16 -7.71
N VAL A 486 95.75 101.86 -7.95
CA VAL A 486 94.97 101.09 -8.98
C VAL A 486 94.46 99.73 -8.48
N LEU A 487 95.22 99.01 -7.64
CA LEU A 487 94.99 97.57 -7.38
C LEU A 487 93.87 97.22 -6.38
N LEU A 488 93.17 98.18 -5.76
CA LEU A 488 92.07 97.87 -4.83
C LEU A 488 90.75 97.51 -5.53
N LYS A 489 90.58 97.85 -6.81
CA LYS A 489 89.28 97.77 -7.50
C LYS A 489 88.92 96.35 -7.97
N GLU A 490 89.87 95.63 -8.57
CA GLU A 490 89.65 94.27 -9.12
C GLU A 490 89.33 93.23 -8.03
N LYS A 491 89.91 93.38 -6.83
CA LYS A 491 89.69 92.44 -5.71
C LYS A 491 88.27 92.54 -5.15
N TYR A 492 87.66 93.73 -5.22
CA TYR A 492 86.27 93.97 -4.77
C TYR A 492 85.25 93.39 -5.77
N GLU A 493 85.47 93.56 -7.08
CA GLU A 493 84.58 93.05 -8.13
C GLU A 493 84.50 91.52 -8.19
N LYS A 494 85.61 90.82 -7.89
CA LYS A 494 85.64 89.35 -7.82
C LYS A 494 84.80 88.84 -6.65
N SER A 495 84.93 89.46 -5.47
CA SER A 495 84.16 89.12 -4.26
C SER A 495 82.66 89.36 -4.46
N LEU A 496 82.27 90.45 -5.12
CA LEU A 496 80.86 90.75 -5.42
C LEU A 496 80.22 89.69 -6.32
N LYS A 497 80.90 89.26 -7.40
CA LYS A 497 80.39 88.18 -8.28
C LYS A 497 80.24 86.83 -7.58
N GLU A 498 81.11 86.54 -6.62
CA GLU A 498 81.04 85.29 -5.85
C GLU A 498 79.89 85.30 -4.82
N ILE A 499 79.58 86.46 -4.23
CA ILE A 499 78.40 86.66 -3.38
C ILE A 499 77.10 86.61 -4.22
N GLU A 500 77.09 87.22 -5.41
CA GLU A 500 75.95 87.19 -6.36
C GLU A 500 75.59 85.76 -6.76
N ASN A 501 76.58 84.94 -7.10
CA ASN A 501 76.36 83.53 -7.45
C ASN A 501 75.84 82.70 -6.26
N LYS A 502 76.40 82.90 -5.05
CA LYS A 502 75.90 82.24 -3.84
C LYS A 502 74.48 82.67 -3.48
N ARG A 503 74.08 83.92 -3.78
CA ARG A 503 72.70 84.39 -3.64
C ARG A 503 71.75 83.64 -4.59
N LYS A 504 72.13 83.46 -5.86
CA LYS A 504 71.30 82.71 -6.82
C LYS A 504 71.12 81.24 -6.44
N GLU A 505 72.18 80.55 -6.01
CA GLU A 505 72.07 79.20 -5.46
C GLU A 505 71.14 79.12 -4.24
N MET A 506 71.13 80.17 -3.42
CA MET A 506 70.26 80.24 -2.23
C MET A 506 68.79 80.47 -2.62
N ASP A 507 68.51 81.38 -3.56
CA ASP A 507 67.17 81.63 -4.09
C ASP A 507 66.59 80.40 -4.80
N ASP A 508 67.41 79.64 -5.54
CA ASP A 508 66.94 78.42 -6.22
C ASP A 508 66.68 77.28 -5.23
N LYS A 509 67.53 77.09 -4.21
CA LYS A 509 67.23 76.19 -3.07
C LYS A 509 65.99 76.62 -2.29
N GLN A 510 65.74 77.93 -2.16
CA GLN A 510 64.55 78.44 -1.50
C GLN A 510 63.28 78.11 -2.30
N LYS A 511 63.31 78.22 -3.64
CA LYS A 511 62.21 77.78 -4.52
C LYS A 511 61.98 76.26 -4.45
N GLU A 512 63.04 75.47 -4.36
CA GLU A 512 62.94 74.00 -4.20
C GLU A 512 62.26 73.63 -2.87
N ILE A 513 62.63 74.31 -1.77
CA ILE A 513 61.97 74.14 -0.46
C ILE A 513 60.49 74.58 -0.51
N GLU A 514 60.19 75.68 -1.22
CA GLU A 514 58.82 76.18 -1.43
C GLU A 514 57.96 75.16 -2.22
N ALA A 515 58.54 74.51 -3.23
CA ALA A 515 57.89 73.44 -4.00
C ALA A 515 57.64 72.19 -3.16
N ASN A 516 58.65 71.72 -2.42
CA ASN A 516 58.54 70.57 -1.53
C ASN A 516 57.51 70.81 -0.41
N ARG A 517 57.39 72.04 0.12
CA ARG A 517 56.31 72.41 1.05
C ARG A 517 54.93 72.24 0.45
N LYS A 518 54.69 72.72 -0.77
CA LYS A 518 53.40 72.59 -1.45
C LYS A 518 53.03 71.13 -1.73
N GLU A 519 54.01 70.27 -2.01
CA GLU A 519 53.78 68.83 -2.16
C GLU A 519 53.43 68.15 -0.83
N ILE A 520 54.09 68.54 0.27
CA ILE A 520 53.76 68.06 1.63
C ILE A 520 52.35 68.50 2.04
N ASP A 521 51.98 69.77 1.83
CA ASP A 521 50.64 70.29 2.13
C ASP A 521 49.55 69.55 1.31
N ALA A 522 49.83 69.20 0.05
CA ALA A 522 48.92 68.42 -0.77
C ALA A 522 48.74 66.99 -0.22
N LYS A 523 49.84 66.30 0.10
CA LYS A 523 49.82 64.95 0.71
C LYS A 523 49.14 64.94 2.08
N GLN A 524 49.29 66.00 2.88
CA GLN A 524 48.57 66.12 4.16
C GLN A 524 47.05 66.26 3.98
N LYS A 525 46.57 66.98 2.95
CA LYS A 525 45.14 67.04 2.63
C LYS A 525 44.58 65.70 2.20
N GLU A 526 45.31 64.97 1.35
CA GLU A 526 44.92 63.63 0.90
C GLU A 526 44.85 62.64 2.08
N ILE A 527 45.78 62.70 3.04
CA ILE A 527 45.76 61.89 4.27
C ILE A 527 44.54 62.25 5.15
N GLU A 528 44.20 63.54 5.25
CA GLU A 528 43.06 64.04 6.04
C GLU A 528 41.71 63.60 5.45
N GLU A 529 41.57 63.56 4.12
CA GLU A 529 40.38 63.04 3.44
C GLU A 529 40.26 61.51 3.60
N ASN A 530 41.34 60.77 3.41
CA ASN A 530 41.38 59.32 3.65
C ASN A 530 41.01 58.96 5.11
N ARG A 531 41.43 59.77 6.09
CA ARG A 531 41.03 59.61 7.50
C ARG A 531 39.52 59.71 7.69
N LYS A 532 38.88 60.71 7.09
CA LYS A 532 37.42 60.91 7.18
C LYS A 532 36.64 59.78 6.52
N GLU A 533 37.16 59.22 5.42
CA GLU A 533 36.54 58.06 4.78
C GLU A 533 36.65 56.79 5.64
N ILE A 534 37.79 56.59 6.31
CA ILE A 534 37.99 55.49 7.27
C ILE A 534 37.02 55.61 8.45
N ASP A 535 36.95 56.78 9.09
CA ASP A 535 36.05 57.03 10.23
C ASP A 535 34.57 56.78 9.86
N ALA A 536 34.15 57.17 8.64
CA ALA A 536 32.80 56.91 8.14
C ALA A 536 32.51 55.41 7.97
N LYS A 537 33.43 54.66 7.33
CA LYS A 537 33.30 53.18 7.17
C LYS A 537 33.31 52.47 8.51
N GLN A 538 34.11 52.94 9.46
CA GLN A 538 34.23 52.35 10.79
C GLN A 538 32.93 52.50 11.60
N LYS A 539 32.26 53.66 11.46
CA LYS A 539 30.92 53.88 12.03
C LYS A 539 29.85 52.96 11.40
N GLU A 540 29.88 52.78 10.08
CA GLU A 540 28.96 51.86 9.37
C GLU A 540 29.14 50.38 9.80
N ILE A 541 30.38 49.97 10.09
CA ILE A 541 30.68 48.63 10.62
C ILE A 541 30.10 48.45 12.03
N GLU A 542 30.18 49.46 12.89
CA GLU A 542 29.65 49.41 14.25
C GLU A 542 28.11 49.28 14.24
N GLU A 543 27.42 50.04 13.40
CA GLU A 543 25.95 49.93 13.21
C GLU A 543 25.53 48.55 12.67
N LYS A 544 26.35 47.92 11.82
CA LYS A 544 26.10 46.56 11.33
C LYS A 544 26.33 45.50 12.41
N ARG A 545 27.28 45.72 13.35
CA ARG A 545 27.56 44.80 14.46
C ARG A 545 26.41 44.72 15.46
N GLU A 546 25.86 45.85 15.89
CA GLU A 546 24.70 45.82 16.82
C GLU A 546 23.47 45.19 16.18
N LYS A 547 23.17 45.44 14.90
CA LYS A 547 22.08 44.74 14.18
C LYS A 547 22.27 43.21 14.13
N ILE A 548 23.50 42.72 13.95
CA ILE A 548 23.80 41.28 13.98
C ILE A 548 23.55 40.69 15.37
N LYS A 549 23.86 41.44 16.43
CA LYS A 549 23.67 41.04 17.83
C LYS A 549 22.18 40.98 18.21
N GLU A 550 21.40 41.99 17.84
CA GLU A 550 19.92 41.98 18.00
C GLU A 550 19.29 40.77 17.30
N LEU A 551 19.72 40.45 16.08
CA LEU A 551 19.24 39.28 15.33
C LEU A 551 19.66 37.95 15.98
N ALA A 552 20.84 37.87 16.59
CA ALA A 552 21.29 36.69 17.31
C ALA A 552 20.46 36.44 18.59
N GLU A 553 20.18 37.48 19.37
CA GLU A 553 19.32 37.41 20.55
C GLU A 553 17.87 37.05 20.19
N ALA A 554 17.34 37.59 19.09
CA ALA A 554 16.03 37.21 18.57
C ALA A 554 15.96 35.73 18.16
N ASN A 555 17.00 35.20 17.52
CA ASN A 555 17.07 33.80 17.11
C ASN A 555 17.14 32.82 18.29
N GLU A 556 17.96 33.08 19.32
CA GLU A 556 17.98 32.21 20.50
C GLU A 556 16.66 32.26 21.29
N ASN A 557 15.99 33.42 21.34
CA ASN A 557 14.65 33.51 21.93
C ASN A 557 13.61 32.68 21.14
N MET A 558 13.57 32.78 19.80
CA MET A 558 12.66 31.96 18.97
C MET A 558 12.95 30.46 19.12
N LYS A 559 14.22 30.06 19.13
CA LYS A 559 14.66 28.67 19.34
C LYS A 559 14.24 28.13 20.71
N THR A 560 14.34 28.93 21.76
CA THR A 560 13.89 28.56 23.11
C THR A 560 12.36 28.41 23.19
N GLN A 561 11.61 29.27 22.49
CA GLN A 561 10.15 29.12 22.37
C GLN A 561 9.76 27.87 21.56
N MET A 562 10.44 27.58 20.44
CA MET A 562 10.20 26.37 19.67
C MET A 562 10.44 25.10 20.49
N CYS A 563 11.54 25.00 21.24
CA CYS A 563 11.82 23.83 22.08
C CYS A 563 10.74 23.58 23.15
N SER A 564 10.20 24.64 23.76
CA SER A 564 9.15 24.49 24.79
C SER A 564 7.78 24.15 24.20
N ILE A 565 7.44 24.66 23.01
CA ILE A 565 6.23 24.26 22.27
C ILE A 565 6.31 22.80 21.82
N GLN A 566 7.47 22.37 21.28
CA GLN A 566 7.71 21.00 20.84
C GLN A 566 7.53 19.99 21.99
N GLY A 567 8.21 20.21 23.13
CA GLY A 567 8.12 19.30 24.27
C GLY A 567 6.72 19.18 24.88
N ASN A 568 5.94 20.28 24.89
CA ASN A 568 4.55 20.25 25.35
C ASN A 568 3.61 19.51 24.37
N ALA A 569 3.84 19.65 23.06
CA ALA A 569 3.07 18.91 22.05
C ALA A 569 3.35 17.40 22.13
N ASP A 570 4.62 17.01 22.22
CA ASP A 570 5.03 15.60 22.30
C ASP A 570 4.48 14.93 23.58
N ALA A 571 4.47 15.63 24.72
CA ALA A 571 3.86 15.13 25.95
C ALA A 571 2.34 14.91 25.82
N ALA A 572 1.61 15.86 25.23
CA ALA A 572 0.15 15.77 25.05
C ALA A 572 -0.25 14.69 24.02
N ILE A 573 0.58 14.46 23.00
CA ILE A 573 0.40 13.38 22.03
C ILE A 573 0.62 12.02 22.71
N ASN A 574 1.70 11.86 23.48
CA ASN A 574 1.99 10.62 24.20
C ASN A 574 0.90 10.27 25.23
N GLU A 575 0.36 11.25 25.96
CA GLU A 575 -0.75 11.00 26.89
C GLU A 575 -2.04 10.54 26.17
N LYS A 576 -2.32 11.07 24.97
CA LYS A 576 -3.43 10.59 24.14
C LYS A 576 -3.21 9.18 23.62
N ILE A 577 -1.99 8.84 23.17
CA ILE A 577 -1.64 7.50 22.70
C ILE A 577 -1.88 6.48 23.83
N ILE A 578 -1.35 6.74 25.03
CA ILE A 578 -1.51 5.84 26.20
C ILE A 578 -3.00 5.61 26.53
N LYS A 579 -3.84 6.65 26.47
CA LYS A 579 -5.29 6.52 26.71
C LYS A 579 -5.98 5.67 25.65
N LEU A 580 -5.69 5.92 24.37
CA LEU A 580 -6.26 5.16 23.25
C LEU A 580 -5.80 3.69 23.25
N GLU A 581 -4.54 3.42 23.60
CA GLU A 581 -4.02 2.06 23.76
C GLU A 581 -4.74 1.31 24.88
N ALA A 582 -4.95 1.94 26.04
CA ALA A 582 -5.68 1.34 27.16
C ALA A 582 -7.15 1.07 26.83
N GLU A 583 -7.83 2.00 26.14
CA GLU A 583 -9.21 1.86 25.69
C GLU A 583 -9.37 0.72 24.68
N LEU A 584 -8.46 0.64 23.70
CA LEU A 584 -8.42 -0.44 22.70
C LEU A 584 -8.14 -1.82 23.34
N LEU A 585 -7.34 -1.87 24.40
CA LEU A 585 -7.06 -3.10 25.16
C LEU A 585 -8.30 -3.58 25.95
N MET A 586 -9.03 -2.65 26.57
CA MET A 586 -10.29 -2.93 27.25
C MET A 586 -11.36 -3.41 26.27
N GLU A 587 -11.48 -2.77 25.11
CA GLU A 587 -12.49 -3.13 24.11
C GLU A 587 -12.23 -4.50 23.48
N LYS A 588 -10.96 -4.84 23.22
CA LYS A 588 -10.58 -6.22 22.81
C LYS A 588 -10.98 -7.26 23.84
N LYS A 589 -10.84 -6.96 25.14
CA LYS A 589 -11.22 -7.88 26.23
C LYS A 589 -12.74 -8.04 26.33
N ASN A 590 -13.50 -6.94 26.17
CA ASN A 590 -14.96 -6.97 26.13
C ASN A 590 -15.47 -7.79 24.93
N CYS A 591 -14.90 -7.55 23.74
CA CYS A 591 -15.23 -8.27 22.51
C CYS A 591 -15.03 -9.80 22.69
N GLY A 592 -13.90 -10.24 23.24
CA GLY A 592 -13.66 -11.66 23.53
C GLY A 592 -14.70 -12.28 24.49
N HIS A 593 -15.11 -11.56 25.54
CA HIS A 593 -16.19 -12.02 26.42
C HIS A 593 -17.56 -12.08 25.72
N ILE A 594 -17.86 -11.16 24.81
CA ILE A 594 -19.10 -11.20 24.01
C ILE A 594 -19.07 -12.38 23.03
N GLU A 595 -17.93 -12.64 22.39
CA GLU A 595 -17.75 -13.80 21.51
C GLU A 595 -17.92 -15.13 22.27
N ASP A 596 -17.20 -15.30 23.39
CA ASP A 596 -17.28 -16.51 24.22
C ASP A 596 -18.70 -16.74 24.77
N THR A 597 -19.38 -15.70 25.26
CA THR A 597 -20.75 -15.85 25.77
C THR A 597 -21.75 -16.16 24.66
N THR A 598 -21.59 -15.58 23.47
CA THR A 598 -22.44 -15.86 22.30
C THR A 598 -22.20 -17.28 21.78
N LYS A 599 -20.94 -17.70 21.64
CA LYS A 599 -20.55 -19.06 21.24
C LYS A 599 -21.06 -20.12 22.22
N ASN A 600 -21.02 -19.85 23.52
CA ASN A 600 -21.57 -20.73 24.54
C ASN A 600 -23.11 -20.81 24.52
N LYS A 601 -23.81 -19.71 24.20
CA LYS A 601 -25.27 -19.75 23.97
C LYS A 601 -25.63 -20.57 22.73
N LEU A 602 -24.99 -20.26 21.59
CA LEU A 602 -25.21 -20.95 20.32
C LEU A 602 -24.94 -22.45 20.43
N SER A 603 -23.86 -22.85 21.13
CA SER A 603 -23.54 -24.25 21.40
C SER A 603 -24.60 -24.94 22.26
N LYS A 604 -25.17 -24.26 23.27
CA LYS A 604 -26.28 -24.81 24.07
C LYS A 604 -27.55 -24.97 23.24
N GLU A 605 -27.93 -23.96 22.46
CA GLU A 605 -29.11 -24.01 21.59
C GLU A 605 -28.98 -25.10 20.52
N PHE A 606 -27.80 -25.23 19.89
CA PHE A 606 -27.50 -26.30 18.94
C PHE A 606 -27.60 -27.70 19.56
N ASN A 607 -27.05 -27.90 20.76
CA ASN A 607 -27.14 -29.17 21.46
C ASN A 607 -28.59 -29.52 21.88
N SER A 608 -29.38 -28.52 22.30
CA SER A 608 -30.80 -28.70 22.59
C SER A 608 -31.60 -29.08 21.33
N ALA A 609 -31.36 -28.40 20.20
CA ALA A 609 -32.00 -28.72 18.93
C ALA A 609 -31.62 -30.14 18.45
N LEU A 610 -30.34 -30.50 18.56
CA LEU A 610 -29.86 -31.85 18.22
C LEU A 610 -30.52 -32.94 19.08
N GLN A 611 -30.79 -32.65 20.36
CA GLN A 611 -31.50 -33.58 21.25
C GLN A 611 -32.97 -33.74 20.84
N ILE A 612 -33.66 -32.63 20.53
CA ILE A 612 -35.05 -32.66 20.03
C ILE A 612 -35.15 -33.48 18.73
N PHE A 613 -34.22 -33.30 17.79
CA PHE A 613 -34.21 -34.08 16.55
C PHE A 613 -33.96 -35.57 16.77
N LYS A 614 -33.12 -35.96 17.74
CA LYS A 614 -32.94 -37.38 18.13
C LYS A 614 -34.23 -37.98 18.69
N GLU A 615 -34.94 -37.24 19.54
CA GLU A 615 -36.20 -37.69 20.13
C GLU A 615 -37.30 -37.82 19.06
N GLN A 616 -37.41 -36.84 18.14
CA GLN A 616 -38.32 -36.94 16.99
C GLN A 616 -37.99 -38.13 16.08
N LEU A 617 -36.71 -38.41 15.82
CA LEU A 617 -36.30 -39.57 15.03
C LEU A 617 -36.72 -40.89 15.69
N GLN A 618 -36.48 -41.03 17.01
CA GLN A 618 -36.90 -42.22 17.77
C GLN A 618 -38.43 -42.40 17.80
N ILE A 619 -39.20 -41.31 17.80
CA ILE A 619 -40.67 -41.37 17.70
C ILE A 619 -41.06 -41.88 16.31
N ARG A 620 -40.48 -41.34 15.23
CA ARG A 620 -40.74 -41.78 13.85
C ARG A 620 -40.35 -43.24 13.59
N GLU A 621 -39.26 -43.70 14.19
CA GLU A 621 -38.85 -45.12 14.12
C GLU A 621 -39.90 -46.03 14.77
N LYS A 622 -40.40 -45.67 15.96
CA LYS A 622 -41.46 -46.41 16.66
C LYS A 622 -42.80 -46.36 15.93
N GLU A 623 -43.20 -45.23 15.37
CA GLU A 623 -44.38 -45.11 14.51
C GLU A 623 -44.28 -46.08 13.32
N THR A 624 -43.13 -46.08 12.64
CA THR A 624 -42.87 -46.95 11.47
C THR A 624 -42.92 -48.44 11.84
N GLU A 625 -42.39 -48.81 13.00
CA GLU A 625 -42.45 -50.17 13.53
C GLU A 625 -43.90 -50.57 13.87
N TYR A 626 -44.65 -49.70 14.56
CA TYR A 626 -46.07 -49.92 14.86
C TYR A 626 -46.92 -50.12 13.60
N TYR A 627 -46.76 -49.26 12.58
CA TYR A 627 -47.49 -49.42 11.32
C TYR A 627 -47.11 -50.72 10.58
N ARG A 628 -45.85 -51.14 10.65
CA ARG A 628 -45.38 -52.41 10.06
C ARG A 628 -46.03 -53.62 10.74
N ASP A 629 -46.12 -53.61 12.07
CA ASP A 629 -46.74 -54.69 12.84
C ASP A 629 -48.27 -54.71 12.68
N ALA A 630 -48.91 -53.54 12.60
CA ALA A 630 -50.34 -53.44 12.29
C ALA A 630 -50.66 -54.00 10.88
N LEU A 631 -49.88 -53.62 9.87
CA LEU A 631 -50.03 -54.11 8.50
C LEU A 631 -49.78 -55.63 8.41
N LYS A 632 -48.77 -56.14 9.12
CA LYS A 632 -48.50 -57.59 9.21
C LYS A 632 -49.67 -58.34 9.85
N THR A 633 -50.22 -57.82 10.95
CA THR A 633 -51.40 -58.39 11.62
C THR A 633 -52.61 -58.42 10.69
N GLN A 634 -52.85 -57.35 9.94
CA GLN A 634 -53.93 -57.29 8.96
C GLN A 634 -53.75 -58.29 7.81
N ILE A 635 -52.51 -58.45 7.30
CA ILE A 635 -52.17 -59.46 6.29
C ILE A 635 -52.43 -60.88 6.80
N ASP A 636 -52.10 -61.17 8.05
CA ASP A 636 -52.30 -62.49 8.65
C ASP A 636 -53.80 -62.78 8.89
N ILE A 637 -54.60 -61.78 9.32
CA ILE A 637 -56.07 -61.88 9.36
C ILE A 637 -56.65 -62.19 7.96
N TYR A 638 -56.23 -61.46 6.93
CA TYR A 638 -56.72 -61.73 5.56
C TYR A 638 -56.37 -63.13 5.05
N LYS A 639 -55.22 -63.70 5.44
CA LYS A 639 -54.87 -65.10 5.09
C LYS A 639 -55.80 -66.09 5.76
N ASP A 640 -56.13 -65.88 7.04
CA ASP A 640 -57.05 -66.75 7.78
C ASP A 640 -58.48 -66.65 7.24
N GLU A 641 -58.94 -65.45 6.87
CA GLU A 641 -60.24 -65.25 6.18
C GLU A 641 -60.27 -65.93 4.80
N GLN A 642 -59.23 -65.78 3.98
CA GLN A 642 -59.12 -66.47 2.69
C GLN A 642 -59.13 -67.99 2.83
N LYS A 643 -58.44 -68.52 3.85
CA LYS A 643 -58.42 -69.95 4.17
C LYS A 643 -59.82 -70.44 4.57
N LEU A 644 -60.50 -69.72 5.47
CA LEU A 644 -61.86 -70.04 5.87
C LEU A 644 -62.84 -70.02 4.69
N LEU A 645 -62.74 -69.02 3.81
CA LEU A 645 -63.56 -68.93 2.60
C LEU A 645 -63.29 -70.10 1.64
N SER A 646 -62.02 -70.48 1.46
CA SER A 646 -61.62 -71.65 0.67
C SER A 646 -62.23 -72.95 1.22
N ASP A 647 -62.15 -73.17 2.54
CA ASP A 647 -62.71 -74.35 3.21
C ASP A 647 -64.25 -74.41 3.10
N ILE A 648 -64.93 -73.26 3.18
CA ILE A 648 -66.39 -73.15 2.97
C ILE A 648 -66.75 -73.46 1.52
N ILE A 649 -66.07 -72.86 0.53
CA ILE A 649 -66.31 -73.10 -0.90
C ILE A 649 -66.08 -74.57 -1.24
N HIS A 650 -65.02 -75.18 -0.73
CA HIS A 650 -64.74 -76.61 -0.92
C HIS A 650 -65.85 -77.50 -0.34
N SER A 651 -66.30 -77.19 0.89
CA SER A 651 -67.38 -77.92 1.56
C SER A 651 -68.73 -77.79 0.83
N LEU A 652 -69.05 -76.60 0.31
CA LEU A 652 -70.24 -76.37 -0.51
C LEU A 652 -70.15 -77.10 -1.85
N GLY A 653 -68.98 -77.11 -2.50
CA GLY A 653 -68.74 -77.85 -3.74
C GLY A 653 -68.94 -79.37 -3.56
N LEU A 654 -68.43 -79.94 -2.47
CA LEU A 654 -68.67 -81.33 -2.08
C LEU A 654 -70.17 -81.62 -1.90
N LYS A 655 -70.88 -80.78 -1.14
CA LYS A 655 -72.32 -80.95 -0.86
C LYS A 655 -73.18 -80.78 -2.12
N TYR A 656 -72.82 -79.85 -3.01
CA TYR A 656 -73.43 -79.71 -4.33
C TYR A 656 -73.22 -80.97 -5.18
N LYS A 657 -72.00 -81.54 -5.19
CA LYS A 657 -71.71 -82.77 -5.95
C LYS A 657 -72.48 -83.99 -5.42
N GLN A 658 -72.62 -84.11 -4.10
CA GLN A 658 -73.48 -85.11 -3.47
C GLN A 658 -74.94 -84.96 -3.90
N LEU A 659 -75.50 -83.74 -3.82
CA LEU A 659 -76.89 -83.45 -4.25
C LEU A 659 -77.11 -83.70 -5.74
N GLN A 660 -76.15 -83.36 -6.61
CA GLN A 660 -76.19 -83.66 -8.04
C GLN A 660 -76.25 -85.18 -8.29
N THR A 661 -75.46 -85.95 -7.55
CA THR A 661 -75.39 -87.41 -7.66
C THR A 661 -76.68 -88.08 -7.15
N TYR A 662 -77.23 -87.58 -6.04
CA TYR A 662 -78.51 -88.03 -5.50
C TYR A 662 -79.68 -87.74 -6.45
N ASN A 663 -79.74 -86.53 -7.03
CA ASN A 663 -80.74 -86.18 -8.05
C ASN A 663 -80.65 -87.07 -9.30
N LEU A 664 -79.43 -87.44 -9.73
CA LEU A 664 -79.25 -88.38 -10.84
C LEU A 664 -79.77 -89.78 -10.48
N SER A 665 -79.52 -90.25 -9.26
CA SER A 665 -80.07 -91.52 -8.76
C SER A 665 -81.61 -91.52 -8.75
N LEU A 666 -82.23 -90.47 -8.21
CA LEU A 666 -83.70 -90.32 -8.21
C LEU A 666 -84.28 -90.27 -9.63
N ARG A 667 -83.63 -89.57 -10.57
CA ARG A 667 -84.06 -89.56 -11.98
C ARG A 667 -83.99 -90.95 -12.62
N ASN A 668 -82.94 -91.70 -12.33
CA ASN A 668 -82.79 -93.08 -12.82
C ASN A 668 -83.87 -94.00 -12.20
N GLU A 669 -84.15 -93.86 -10.91
CA GLU A 669 -85.19 -94.63 -10.22
C GLU A 669 -86.60 -94.31 -10.75
N ILE A 670 -86.95 -93.03 -10.90
CA ILE A 670 -88.22 -92.59 -11.50
C ILE A 670 -88.36 -93.14 -12.93
N THR A 671 -87.28 -93.15 -13.70
CA THR A 671 -87.27 -93.72 -15.06
C THR A 671 -87.51 -95.24 -15.02
N GLY A 672 -86.86 -95.95 -14.09
CA GLY A 672 -87.09 -97.38 -13.86
C GLY A 672 -88.51 -97.71 -13.39
N ILE A 673 -89.11 -96.87 -12.53
CA ILE A 673 -90.52 -97.00 -12.11
C ILE A 673 -91.45 -96.80 -13.30
N LYS A 674 -91.23 -95.75 -14.13
CA LYS A 674 -92.03 -95.50 -15.33
C LYS A 674 -92.00 -96.68 -16.30
N LEU A 675 -90.82 -97.26 -16.55
CA LEU A 675 -90.68 -98.45 -17.39
C LEU A 675 -91.45 -99.65 -16.82
N ARG A 676 -91.29 -99.97 -15.52
CA ARG A 676 -92.04 -101.05 -14.87
C ARG A 676 -93.55 -100.83 -14.91
N ALA A 677 -94.01 -99.60 -14.69
CA ALA A 677 -95.43 -99.25 -14.76
C ALA A 677 -95.99 -99.43 -16.18
N GLN A 678 -95.24 -99.06 -17.22
CA GLN A 678 -95.60 -99.35 -18.61
C GLN A 678 -95.66 -100.86 -18.88
N THR A 679 -94.73 -101.67 -18.33
CA THR A 679 -94.77 -103.14 -18.49
C THR A 679 -95.97 -103.77 -17.80
N CYS A 680 -96.36 -103.29 -16.61
CA CYS A 680 -97.56 -103.77 -15.91
C CYS A 680 -98.88 -103.29 -16.55
N ALA A 681 -98.84 -102.21 -17.34
CA ALA A 681 -100.00 -101.69 -18.06
C ALA A 681 -100.32 -102.45 -19.36
N GLU A 682 -99.57 -103.52 -19.69
CA GLU A 682 -99.93 -104.50 -20.75
C GLU A 682 -100.46 -105.85 -20.17
N PRO A 683 -101.63 -105.90 -19.49
CA PRO A 683 -102.29 -107.16 -19.18
C PRO A 683 -103.02 -107.68 -20.43
N GLY A 684 -102.31 -108.37 -21.34
CA GLY A 684 -102.98 -109.03 -22.47
C GLY A 684 -102.18 -109.22 -23.76
N LYS A 685 -101.05 -109.93 -23.71
CA LYS A 685 -100.51 -110.66 -24.88
C LYS A 685 -100.24 -112.13 -24.54
N LYS A 686 -101.31 -112.83 -24.19
CA LYS A 686 -101.57 -114.24 -24.50
C LYS A 686 -103.04 -114.37 -24.86
#